data_AF-A0A7K8B753-F1
#
_entry.id   AF-A0A7K8B753-F1
#
_cell.length_a   1.000
_cell.length_b   1.000
_cell.length_c   1.000
_cell.angle_alpha   90.00
_cell.angle_beta   90.00
_cell.angle_gamma   90.00
#
_symmetry.space_group_name_H-M   'P 1'
#
loop_
_entity.id
_entity.type
_entity.pdbx_description
1 polymer ?
#
loop_
_entity_poly.entity_id
_entity_poly.type
_entity_poly.pdbx_seq_one_letter_code
_entity_poly.pdbx_strand_id
1 'polypeptide(L)'
;CDNAKGLKAFYDAIKYGPNHLMVFGGVCATVTSIIAESLKGWNLVQLSFAATTPELADKKKYPYFFRTVPSDNAVNPAILKLLKHYHWKRVGTLTQDVQRFSEVRNDLTGVLYGEDIEISDTESFSNDPCTSVKKLKGNDVRIILGQFDEEMAVKVFCCAYDEEMYGSKYQWIIPGWYENLWWESWINSSQCLSKNLLAAMEGYIGVDFEPLSSKTNKTISGRTPQQYEKEYNAKRGDGQSSKFHGYAYDGIWVIARTLQRAMNYLNSTNKHQKIEDFNYTNHKLGKIFLNAMNETRFFGVTGEVVFRNGERMGTIKFTQFQEQKEVKVGEYNAVDDKLVIINNSIRFQGLEPPKDKTIIQEELRKISLPLYSILSALTILGMIMASAFLFFNIKNRNQKLIKMSSPYMNNLIILGGMLSYASIFLFGLDGSFVSEKTFETLCTVRTWILTVGYTTAFGAMFAKTWRVHAIFKNVKMKKKIIKDQKLLGIVGGMLLIDLCILICWQVVDPLRRTVEKYNMEPDPAGRDISIRPILEHCENTHMTIWLGIVYAYKGLLMLFGCFLAWETRNVSIPALNDSKYIGMSVYNVGIMCIIGAAVSFLTRDQPNVQFCIVALVIIFCSTITLCLVFVPKLITLRTNPDAATQNRRFQFTQNQKKEDSKTSTSVTSVNQASTSRLEGLQSENHRLRMKITELDKDLEEVTMQLQDTPEKTTYIKQNHYQDLNDILSIRNFTDSKDGEKAILKNHLDQNPPAQWGSSDPSRTSKDPIEDINSPEHIQRRLSLQLPILHHAYLPSIGGVDASCASPCVSPSASPRHRHVPPSFRVMVSGL
;
A
#
# COMPACT_ATOMS: atom_id res chain seq x y z
N CYS A 1 -40.91 36.04 -20.37
CA CYS A 1 -41.62 34.75 -20.25
C CYS A 1 -42.69 34.89 -19.18
N ASP A 2 -43.96 34.89 -19.54
CA ASP A 2 -45.08 35.20 -18.62
C ASP A 2 -46.32 34.44 -19.08
N ASN A 3 -46.88 33.59 -18.21
CA ASN A 3 -47.97 32.69 -18.57
C ASN A 3 -49.28 33.45 -18.83
N ALA A 4 -49.59 34.47 -18.02
CA ALA A 4 -50.84 35.24 -18.14
C ALA A 4 -50.83 36.12 -19.40
N LYS A 5 -49.72 36.82 -19.66
CA LYS A 5 -49.53 37.64 -20.87
C LYS A 5 -49.48 36.76 -22.13
N GLY A 6 -48.84 35.60 -22.05
CA GLY A 6 -48.77 34.63 -23.15
C GLY A 6 -50.14 34.10 -23.56
N LEU A 7 -50.94 33.64 -22.59
CA LEU A 7 -52.30 33.14 -22.87
C LEU A 7 -53.23 34.26 -23.35
N LYS A 8 -53.15 35.48 -22.77
CA LYS A 8 -53.95 36.61 -23.27
C LYS A 8 -53.62 36.92 -24.73
N ALA A 9 -52.35 37.05 -25.08
CA ALA A 9 -51.94 37.33 -26.46
C ALA A 9 -52.38 36.24 -27.45
N PHE A 10 -52.33 34.96 -27.03
CA PHE A 10 -52.83 33.84 -27.83
C PHE A 10 -54.34 33.91 -28.05
N TYR A 11 -55.14 34.13 -26.99
CA TYR A 11 -56.59 34.26 -27.11
C TYR A 11 -57.02 35.50 -27.91
N ASP A 12 -56.36 36.64 -27.72
CA ASP A 12 -56.64 37.85 -28.51
C ASP A 12 -56.34 37.61 -30.00
N ALA A 13 -55.25 36.92 -30.34
CA ALA A 13 -54.90 36.58 -31.72
C ALA A 13 -55.91 35.63 -32.38
N ILE A 14 -56.38 34.60 -31.65
CA ILE A 14 -57.42 33.67 -32.14
C ILE A 14 -58.80 34.36 -32.24
N LYS A 15 -59.07 35.38 -31.42
CA LYS A 15 -60.39 36.06 -31.36
C LYS A 15 -60.54 37.25 -32.31
N TYR A 16 -59.47 38.01 -32.55
CA TYR A 16 -59.49 39.26 -33.32
C TYR A 16 -58.58 39.25 -34.55
N GLY A 17 -57.71 38.25 -34.70
CA GLY A 17 -56.83 38.10 -35.85
C GLY A 17 -57.48 37.40 -37.05
N PRO A 18 -56.72 37.18 -38.13
CA PRO A 18 -57.17 36.43 -39.30
C PRO A 18 -57.32 34.92 -39.00
N ASN A 19 -57.73 34.15 -40.00
CA ASN A 19 -57.66 32.68 -39.95
C ASN A 19 -56.19 32.22 -39.91
N HIS A 20 -55.77 31.54 -38.84
CA HIS A 20 -54.40 31.08 -38.65
C HIS A 20 -54.27 29.59 -38.99
N LEU A 21 -53.25 29.21 -39.78
CA LEU A 21 -53.02 27.83 -40.23
C LEU A 21 -52.11 27.01 -39.29
N MET A 22 -51.09 27.67 -38.71
CA MET A 22 -50.04 27.05 -37.88
C MET A 22 -49.52 28.08 -36.88
N VAL A 23 -48.89 27.61 -35.79
CA VAL A 23 -48.20 28.44 -34.79
C VAL A 23 -46.69 28.27 -34.96
N PHE A 24 -45.93 29.37 -35.04
CA PHE A 24 -44.47 29.34 -35.13
C PHE A 24 -43.83 30.05 -33.93
N GLY A 25 -42.81 29.42 -33.34
CA GLY A 25 -42.12 29.90 -32.15
C GLY A 25 -42.63 29.27 -30.85
N GLY A 26 -42.51 30.03 -29.75
CA GLY A 26 -42.50 29.50 -28.39
C GLY A 26 -41.06 29.19 -27.96
N VAL A 27 -40.47 30.10 -27.17
CA VAL A 27 -39.09 30.01 -26.66
C VAL A 27 -39.10 29.62 -25.18
N CYS A 28 -39.94 30.31 -24.39
CA CYS A 28 -40.13 30.05 -22.96
C CYS A 28 -40.83 28.69 -22.75
N ALA A 29 -40.18 27.74 -22.06
CA ALA A 29 -40.73 26.41 -21.83
C ALA A 29 -42.15 26.44 -21.21
N THR A 30 -42.35 27.18 -20.11
CA THR A 30 -43.62 27.24 -19.36
C THR A 30 -44.82 27.72 -20.17
N VAL A 31 -44.62 28.72 -21.03
CA VAL A 31 -45.69 29.26 -21.89
C VAL A 31 -45.90 28.33 -23.09
N THR A 32 -44.82 27.71 -23.57
CA THR A 32 -44.85 26.81 -24.73
C THR A 32 -45.60 25.51 -24.42
N SER A 33 -45.44 24.92 -23.24
CA SER A 33 -46.17 23.71 -22.84
C SER A 33 -47.68 23.95 -22.72
N ILE A 34 -48.10 25.01 -22.03
CA ILE A 34 -49.53 25.35 -21.87
C ILE A 34 -50.20 25.61 -23.23
N ILE A 35 -49.52 26.33 -24.14
CA ILE A 35 -50.02 26.51 -25.51
C ILE A 35 -50.06 25.15 -26.23
N ALA A 36 -48.97 24.39 -26.25
CA ALA A 36 -48.84 23.13 -27.00
C ALA A 36 -49.88 22.05 -26.61
N GLU A 37 -50.25 21.96 -25.33
CA GLU A 37 -51.29 21.05 -24.83
C GLU A 37 -52.68 21.42 -25.38
N SER A 38 -52.99 22.72 -25.36
CA SER A 38 -54.30 23.25 -25.75
C SER A 38 -54.56 23.26 -27.26
N LEU A 39 -53.52 23.21 -28.11
CA LEU A 39 -53.62 23.18 -29.59
C LEU A 39 -54.60 22.13 -30.14
N LYS A 40 -54.76 21.00 -29.45
CA LYS A 40 -55.67 19.91 -29.82
C LYS A 40 -57.13 20.38 -29.95
N GLY A 41 -57.53 21.44 -29.23
CA GLY A 41 -58.86 22.05 -29.34
C GLY A 41 -59.08 22.88 -30.62
N TRP A 42 -58.01 23.42 -31.20
CA TRP A 42 -58.06 24.28 -32.40
C TRP A 42 -57.50 23.61 -33.66
N ASN A 43 -57.10 22.33 -33.58
CA ASN A 43 -56.49 21.55 -34.68
C ASN A 43 -55.25 22.23 -35.33
N LEU A 44 -54.55 23.06 -34.55
CA LEU A 44 -53.37 23.81 -34.99
C LEU A 44 -52.08 23.00 -34.75
N VAL A 45 -51.15 23.06 -35.69
CA VAL A 45 -49.78 22.52 -35.53
C VAL A 45 -48.85 23.64 -35.05
N GLN A 46 -47.99 23.36 -34.05
CA GLN A 46 -46.96 24.29 -33.60
C GLN A 46 -45.55 23.79 -33.95
N LEU A 47 -44.71 24.71 -34.42
CA LEU A 47 -43.27 24.49 -34.64
C LEU A 47 -42.44 25.48 -33.82
N SER A 48 -41.75 25.01 -32.78
CA SER A 48 -40.74 25.79 -32.05
C SER A 48 -39.36 25.66 -32.69
N PHE A 49 -38.51 26.68 -32.49
CA PHE A 49 -37.11 26.69 -32.92
C PHE A 49 -36.12 26.84 -31.74
N ALA A 50 -36.60 26.86 -30.49
CA ALA A 50 -35.76 27.16 -29.31
C ALA A 50 -36.16 26.45 -28.00
N ALA A 51 -37.33 25.79 -27.92
CA ALA A 51 -37.74 25.08 -26.70
C ALA A 51 -37.09 23.69 -26.62
N THR A 52 -35.99 23.54 -25.88
CA THR A 52 -35.21 22.27 -25.79
C THR A 52 -35.66 21.31 -24.69
N THR A 53 -36.49 21.76 -23.73
CA THR A 53 -36.88 21.00 -22.52
C THR A 53 -37.43 19.59 -22.84
N PRO A 54 -37.09 18.54 -22.07
CA PRO A 54 -37.48 17.17 -22.43
C PRO A 54 -39.00 16.94 -22.46
N GLU A 55 -39.77 17.42 -21.46
CA GLU A 55 -41.22 17.20 -21.33
C GLU A 55 -42.04 17.31 -22.65
N LEU A 56 -41.70 18.25 -23.54
CA LEU A 56 -42.39 18.49 -24.83
C LEU A 56 -42.26 17.31 -25.84
N ALA A 57 -41.48 16.29 -25.52
CA ALA A 57 -41.40 15.05 -26.27
C ALA A 57 -42.66 14.17 -26.13
N ASP A 58 -43.42 14.25 -25.03
CA ASP A 58 -44.58 13.38 -24.81
C ASP A 58 -45.74 13.69 -25.77
N LYS A 59 -45.93 12.84 -26.78
CA LYS A 59 -47.02 12.98 -27.77
C LYS A 59 -48.39 12.50 -27.29
N LYS A 60 -48.52 12.03 -26.04
CA LYS A 60 -49.83 11.88 -25.38
C LYS A 60 -50.38 13.24 -24.95
N LYS A 61 -49.52 14.09 -24.34
CA LYS A 61 -49.81 15.49 -23.99
C LYS A 61 -49.77 16.43 -25.19
N TYR A 62 -48.70 16.36 -26.00
CA TYR A 62 -48.36 17.36 -27.02
C TYR A 62 -48.38 16.81 -28.47
N PRO A 63 -49.49 16.21 -28.95
CA PRO A 63 -49.53 15.51 -30.25
C PRO A 63 -49.35 16.42 -31.47
N TYR A 64 -49.59 17.73 -31.35
CA TYR A 64 -49.47 18.73 -32.43
C TYR A 64 -48.18 19.57 -32.37
N PHE A 65 -47.24 19.25 -31.47
CA PHE A 65 -46.00 20.01 -31.26
C PHE A 65 -44.78 19.39 -31.96
N PHE A 66 -44.05 20.21 -32.72
CA PHE A 66 -42.77 19.91 -33.34
C PHE A 66 -41.69 20.92 -32.93
N ARG A 67 -40.41 20.53 -32.96
CA ARG A 67 -39.26 21.44 -32.75
C ARG A 67 -38.14 21.24 -33.76
N THR A 68 -37.59 22.33 -34.33
CA THR A 68 -36.42 22.28 -35.23
C THR A 68 -35.07 22.23 -34.50
N VAL A 69 -35.05 22.60 -33.21
CA VAL A 69 -33.88 22.41 -32.34
C VAL A 69 -33.92 21.02 -31.70
N PRO A 70 -32.77 20.34 -31.51
CA PRO A 70 -32.70 19.14 -30.67
C PRO A 70 -33.20 19.37 -29.24
N SER A 71 -33.60 18.30 -28.57
CA SER A 71 -33.94 18.31 -27.14
C SER A 71 -32.70 18.14 -26.27
N ASP A 72 -32.80 18.47 -24.98
CA ASP A 72 -31.71 18.23 -24.03
C ASP A 72 -31.37 16.71 -23.94
N ASN A 73 -32.35 15.82 -24.12
CA ASN A 73 -32.15 14.36 -24.18
C ASN A 73 -31.35 13.89 -25.41
N ALA A 74 -31.30 14.66 -26.50
CA ALA A 74 -30.54 14.29 -27.71
C ALA A 74 -29.02 14.17 -27.46
N VAL A 75 -28.55 14.68 -26.32
CA VAL A 75 -27.18 14.53 -25.81
C VAL A 75 -26.89 13.10 -25.32
N ASN A 76 -27.85 12.38 -24.73
CA ASN A 76 -27.61 11.08 -24.09
C ASN A 76 -27.11 9.99 -25.05
N PRO A 77 -27.67 9.82 -26.27
CA PRO A 77 -27.11 8.90 -27.28
C PRO A 77 -25.69 9.29 -27.72
N ALA A 78 -25.35 10.57 -27.75
CA ALA A 78 -24.02 11.04 -28.10
C ALA A 78 -23.00 10.68 -26.99
N ILE A 79 -23.38 10.86 -25.71
CA ILE A 79 -22.56 10.44 -24.56
C ILE A 79 -22.33 8.92 -24.60
N LEU A 80 -23.37 8.10 -24.80
CA LEU A 80 -23.23 6.64 -24.93
C LEU A 80 -22.19 6.25 -26.00
N LYS A 81 -22.18 6.92 -27.15
CA LYS A 81 -21.20 6.68 -28.23
C LYS A 81 -19.78 7.12 -27.83
N LEU A 82 -19.64 8.21 -27.07
CA LEU A 82 -18.35 8.67 -26.53
C LEU A 82 -17.78 7.69 -25.49
N LEU A 83 -18.60 7.23 -24.54
CA LEU A 83 -18.22 6.22 -23.54
C LEU A 83 -17.74 4.92 -24.23
N LYS A 84 -18.50 4.44 -25.23
CA LYS A 84 -18.13 3.27 -26.04
C LYS A 84 -16.82 3.45 -26.81
N HIS A 85 -16.53 4.66 -27.30
CA HIS A 85 -15.31 4.96 -28.05
C HIS A 85 -14.05 4.87 -27.18
N TYR A 86 -14.11 5.34 -25.92
CA TYR A 86 -13.00 5.24 -24.95
C TYR A 86 -13.04 3.99 -24.07
N HIS A 87 -14.00 3.08 -24.33
CA HIS A 87 -14.23 1.84 -23.56
C HIS A 87 -14.49 2.06 -22.06
N TRP A 88 -15.01 3.23 -21.69
CA TRP A 88 -15.45 3.52 -20.32
C TRP A 88 -16.74 2.77 -20.01
N LYS A 89 -16.68 1.86 -19.03
CA LYS A 89 -17.82 1.03 -18.60
C LYS A 89 -18.36 1.44 -17.23
N ARG A 90 -17.57 2.10 -16.38
CA ARG A 90 -18.00 2.62 -15.08
C ARG A 90 -18.14 4.13 -15.13
N VAL A 91 -19.34 4.64 -14.84
CA VAL A 91 -19.61 6.09 -14.76
C VAL A 91 -20.33 6.46 -13.45
N GLY A 92 -20.17 7.70 -13.00
CA GLY A 92 -21.02 8.29 -11.97
C GLY A 92 -21.78 9.49 -12.51
N THR A 93 -22.95 9.77 -11.93
CA THR A 93 -23.78 10.92 -12.30
C THR A 93 -23.89 11.90 -11.13
N LEU A 94 -23.77 13.20 -11.43
CA LEU A 94 -23.92 14.29 -10.47
C LEU A 94 -24.94 15.29 -11.02
N THR A 95 -26.06 15.48 -10.33
CA THR A 95 -27.20 16.23 -10.88
C THR A 95 -27.79 17.22 -9.89
N GLN A 96 -28.02 18.45 -10.32
CA GLN A 96 -28.71 19.47 -9.53
C GLN A 96 -30.22 19.16 -9.47
N ASP A 97 -30.85 19.38 -8.30
CA ASP A 97 -32.26 19.03 -8.01
C ASP A 97 -33.30 19.92 -8.73
N VAL A 98 -33.19 20.05 -10.06
CA VAL A 98 -34.12 20.77 -10.94
C VAL A 98 -34.78 19.78 -11.90
N GLN A 99 -36.09 19.94 -12.14
CA GLN A 99 -36.87 19.03 -13.00
C GLN A 99 -36.22 18.81 -14.38
N ARG A 100 -35.75 19.89 -15.03
CA ARG A 100 -35.11 19.84 -16.36
C ARG A 100 -33.92 18.89 -16.40
N PHE A 101 -33.05 18.92 -15.40
CA PHE A 101 -31.89 18.02 -15.32
C PHE A 101 -32.30 16.61 -14.89
N SER A 102 -33.23 16.49 -13.94
CA SER A 102 -33.78 15.19 -13.51
C SER A 102 -34.41 14.41 -14.67
N GLU A 103 -35.08 15.07 -15.62
CA GLU A 103 -35.60 14.45 -16.85
C GLU A 103 -34.48 13.87 -17.73
N VAL A 104 -33.37 14.60 -17.92
CA VAL A 104 -32.22 14.14 -18.73
C VAL A 104 -31.47 12.99 -18.05
N ARG A 105 -31.30 13.01 -16.72
CA ARG A 105 -30.71 11.87 -15.96
C ARG A 105 -31.58 10.61 -16.03
N ASN A 106 -32.91 10.76 -15.95
CA ASN A 106 -33.83 9.63 -16.05
C ASN A 106 -33.82 9.03 -17.46
N ASP A 107 -33.76 9.85 -18.51
CA ASP A 107 -33.59 9.41 -19.90
C ASP A 107 -32.24 8.70 -20.11
N LEU A 108 -31.13 9.27 -19.59
CA LEU A 108 -29.80 8.66 -19.65
C LEU A 108 -29.80 7.25 -19.04
N THR A 109 -30.49 7.06 -17.91
CA THR A 109 -30.65 5.75 -17.26
C THR A 109 -31.35 4.74 -18.18
N GLY A 110 -32.32 5.19 -19.00
CA GLY A 110 -32.97 4.37 -20.02
C GLY A 110 -32.12 4.13 -21.26
N VAL A 111 -31.26 5.09 -21.65
CA VAL A 111 -30.33 4.98 -22.79
C VAL A 111 -29.16 4.04 -22.50
N LEU A 112 -28.71 3.95 -21.24
CA LEU A 112 -27.70 2.99 -20.80
C LEU A 112 -28.28 1.59 -20.46
N TYR A 113 -29.61 1.44 -20.40
CA TYR A 113 -30.24 0.17 -20.04
C TYR A 113 -30.07 -0.89 -21.15
N GLY A 114 -29.43 -2.02 -20.79
CA GLY A 114 -29.10 -3.09 -21.73
C GLY A 114 -27.78 -2.90 -22.47
N GLU A 115 -27.02 -1.86 -22.13
CA GLU A 115 -25.66 -1.63 -22.61
C GLU A 115 -24.61 -2.12 -21.60
N ASP A 116 -23.39 -2.30 -22.09
CA ASP A 116 -22.25 -2.86 -21.33
C ASP A 116 -21.60 -1.81 -20.38
N ILE A 117 -22.40 -0.92 -19.80
CA ILE A 117 -22.02 0.28 -19.04
C ILE A 117 -22.85 0.37 -17.74
N GLU A 118 -22.17 0.48 -16.61
CA GLU A 118 -22.73 0.55 -15.26
C GLU A 118 -22.65 1.99 -14.71
N ILE A 119 -23.78 2.51 -14.23
CA ILE A 119 -23.81 3.69 -13.37
C ILE A 119 -23.44 3.23 -11.95
N SER A 120 -22.19 3.43 -11.57
CA SER A 120 -21.68 3.09 -10.24
C SER A 120 -22.41 3.87 -9.15
N ASP A 121 -22.62 5.16 -9.39
CA ASP A 121 -23.05 6.11 -8.38
C ASP A 121 -23.97 7.17 -9.00
N THR A 122 -25.00 7.55 -8.25
CA THR A 122 -25.93 8.63 -8.62
C THR A 122 -26.11 9.54 -7.42
N GLU A 123 -25.53 10.73 -7.51
CA GLU A 123 -25.63 11.75 -6.49
C GLU A 123 -26.39 12.97 -7.02
N SER A 124 -27.22 13.56 -6.17
CA SER A 124 -27.86 14.84 -6.46
C SER A 124 -27.58 15.86 -5.37
N PHE A 125 -27.84 17.13 -5.67
CA PHE A 125 -27.65 18.24 -4.75
C PHE A 125 -28.56 19.42 -5.11
N SER A 126 -29.00 20.17 -4.10
CA SER A 126 -29.82 21.36 -4.32
C SER A 126 -28.99 22.64 -4.24
N ASN A 127 -28.12 22.75 -3.22
CA ASN A 127 -27.33 23.96 -2.92
C ASN A 127 -25.83 23.70 -2.67
N ASP A 128 -25.48 22.63 -1.93
CA ASP A 128 -24.09 22.23 -1.68
C ASP A 128 -23.69 21.02 -2.54
N PRO A 129 -22.78 21.17 -3.52
CA PRO A 129 -22.23 20.04 -4.25
C PRO A 129 -21.08 19.33 -3.52
N CYS A 130 -20.39 19.96 -2.56
CA CYS A 130 -19.17 19.41 -1.95
C CYS A 130 -19.44 18.08 -1.24
N THR A 131 -20.56 17.96 -0.53
CA THR A 131 -20.95 16.70 0.13
C THR A 131 -21.15 15.56 -0.86
N SER A 132 -21.67 15.85 -2.05
CA SER A 132 -21.90 14.85 -3.11
C SER A 132 -20.61 14.50 -3.86
N VAL A 133 -19.74 15.48 -4.14
CA VAL A 133 -18.40 15.27 -4.71
C VAL A 133 -17.56 14.36 -3.81
N LYS A 134 -17.59 14.56 -2.48
CA LYS A 134 -16.90 13.71 -1.48
C LYS A 134 -17.27 12.24 -1.56
N LYS A 135 -18.54 11.92 -1.83
CA LYS A 135 -18.98 10.52 -1.99
C LYS A 135 -18.46 9.90 -3.30
N LEU A 136 -18.51 10.66 -4.40
CA LEU A 136 -17.98 10.22 -5.70
C LEU A 136 -16.46 9.94 -5.61
N LYS A 137 -15.71 10.77 -4.86
CA LYS A 137 -14.31 10.50 -4.50
C LYS A 137 -14.16 9.19 -3.72
N GLY A 138 -14.95 9.02 -2.66
CA GLY A 138 -14.92 7.85 -1.78
C GLY A 138 -15.17 6.52 -2.50
N ASN A 139 -15.97 6.53 -3.58
CA ASN A 139 -16.31 5.34 -4.35
C ASN A 139 -15.40 5.10 -5.58
N ASP A 140 -14.28 5.83 -5.75
CA ASP A 140 -13.36 5.76 -6.91
C ASP A 140 -14.08 6.02 -8.26
N VAL A 141 -15.00 7.00 -8.29
CA VAL A 141 -15.67 7.42 -9.53
C VAL A 141 -14.74 8.33 -10.33
N ARG A 142 -14.35 7.88 -11.53
CA ARG A 142 -13.37 8.56 -12.40
C ARG A 142 -13.98 9.24 -13.62
N ILE A 143 -15.10 8.75 -14.13
CA ILE A 143 -15.84 9.35 -15.24
C ILE A 143 -17.13 9.96 -14.68
N ILE A 144 -17.25 11.28 -14.68
CA ILE A 144 -18.35 12.01 -14.05
C ILE A 144 -19.22 12.69 -15.12
N LEU A 145 -20.51 12.37 -15.11
CA LEU A 145 -21.53 12.97 -15.95
C LEU A 145 -22.30 14.02 -15.13
N GLY A 146 -21.96 15.30 -15.35
CA GLY A 146 -22.53 16.44 -14.63
C GLY A 146 -23.76 17.05 -15.31
N GLN A 147 -24.78 17.37 -14.54
CA GLN A 147 -25.99 18.06 -15.01
C GLN A 147 -26.41 19.14 -14.00
N PHE A 148 -25.97 20.37 -14.26
CA PHE A 148 -26.16 21.54 -13.40
C PHE A 148 -26.11 22.84 -14.24
N ASP A 149 -26.35 23.99 -13.62
CA ASP A 149 -26.17 25.33 -14.20
C ASP A 149 -24.76 25.92 -13.98
N GLU A 150 -24.51 27.11 -14.55
CA GLU A 150 -23.21 27.81 -14.49
C GLU A 150 -22.79 28.22 -13.08
N GLU A 151 -23.73 28.66 -12.23
CA GLU A 151 -23.45 29.09 -10.86
C GLU A 151 -23.01 27.88 -10.01
N MET A 152 -23.71 26.76 -10.17
CA MET A 152 -23.36 25.51 -9.51
C MET A 152 -22.12 24.85 -10.12
N ALA A 153 -21.83 25.05 -11.41
CA ALA A 153 -20.61 24.53 -12.05
C ALA A 153 -19.33 25.06 -11.38
N VAL A 154 -19.25 26.36 -11.06
CA VAL A 154 -18.10 26.92 -10.33
C VAL A 154 -17.95 26.27 -8.96
N LYS A 155 -19.05 26.08 -8.22
CA LYS A 155 -19.03 25.44 -6.90
C LYS A 155 -18.58 23.98 -7.00
N VAL A 156 -19.11 23.22 -7.96
CA VAL A 156 -18.73 21.82 -8.23
C VAL A 156 -17.23 21.71 -8.53
N PHE A 157 -16.69 22.52 -9.44
CA PHE A 157 -15.27 22.45 -9.81
C PHE A 157 -14.34 22.88 -8.68
N CYS A 158 -14.75 23.81 -7.81
CA CYS A 158 -13.95 24.19 -6.64
C CYS A 158 -13.98 23.10 -5.55
N CYS A 159 -15.14 22.48 -5.28
CA CYS A 159 -15.19 21.25 -4.47
C CYS A 159 -14.32 20.13 -5.06
N ALA A 160 -14.32 19.98 -6.40
CA ALA A 160 -13.50 18.98 -7.08
C ALA A 160 -12.00 19.31 -7.06
N TYR A 161 -11.60 20.58 -6.94
CA TYR A 161 -10.21 20.96 -6.69
C TYR A 161 -9.78 20.51 -5.28
N ASP A 162 -10.56 20.88 -4.26
CA ASP A 162 -10.24 20.59 -2.85
C ASP A 162 -10.23 19.09 -2.53
N GLU A 163 -11.03 18.29 -3.25
CA GLU A 163 -11.07 16.82 -3.15
C GLU A 163 -10.14 16.11 -4.16
N GLU A 164 -9.26 16.82 -4.86
CA GLU A 164 -8.33 16.28 -5.88
C GLU A 164 -9.04 15.40 -6.95
N MET A 165 -10.22 15.80 -7.42
CA MET A 165 -11.01 15.15 -8.48
C MET A 165 -10.76 15.77 -9.87
N TYR A 166 -9.49 16.05 -10.19
CA TYR A 166 -9.08 16.66 -11.46
C TYR A 166 -7.75 16.09 -11.97
N GLY A 167 -7.31 16.53 -13.16
CA GLY A 167 -6.10 16.05 -13.81
C GLY A 167 -6.27 14.67 -14.46
N SER A 168 -5.15 14.00 -14.74
CA SER A 168 -5.06 12.84 -15.66
C SER A 168 -5.85 11.58 -15.26
N LYS A 169 -6.43 11.54 -14.05
CA LYS A 169 -7.15 10.37 -13.50
C LYS A 169 -8.67 10.48 -13.60
N TYR A 170 -9.19 11.65 -13.96
CA TYR A 170 -10.62 11.97 -13.96
C TYR A 170 -11.06 12.55 -15.32
N GLN A 171 -12.29 12.26 -15.74
CA GLN A 171 -12.93 12.94 -16.87
C GLN A 171 -14.27 13.51 -16.45
N TRP A 172 -14.40 14.82 -16.55
CA TRP A 172 -15.67 15.53 -16.43
C TRP A 172 -16.33 15.65 -17.81
N ILE A 173 -17.63 15.32 -17.89
CA ILE A 173 -18.50 15.56 -19.04
C ILE A 173 -19.68 16.38 -18.54
N ILE A 174 -19.85 17.60 -19.08
CA ILE A 174 -20.82 18.59 -18.60
C ILE A 174 -21.58 19.23 -19.79
N PRO A 175 -22.66 20.00 -19.55
CA PRO A 175 -23.39 20.65 -20.63
C PRO A 175 -22.57 21.79 -21.26
N GLY A 176 -22.41 21.77 -22.58
CA GLY A 176 -21.63 22.76 -23.34
C GLY A 176 -22.48 23.91 -23.89
N TRP A 177 -23.60 24.23 -23.22
CA TRP A 177 -24.56 25.24 -23.67
C TRP A 177 -24.43 26.60 -22.97
N TYR A 178 -23.52 26.72 -22.00
CA TYR A 178 -23.19 27.92 -21.21
C TYR A 178 -22.71 29.11 -22.07
N GLU A 179 -22.63 30.30 -21.48
CA GLU A 179 -22.09 31.48 -22.15
C GLU A 179 -20.56 31.44 -22.31
N ASN A 180 -20.03 32.12 -23.33
CA ASN A 180 -18.58 32.21 -23.53
C ASN A 180 -17.92 32.93 -22.35
N LEU A 181 -16.84 32.37 -21.79
CA LEU A 181 -16.15 32.90 -20.60
C LEU A 181 -17.00 32.90 -19.32
N TRP A 182 -18.02 32.04 -19.20
CA TRP A 182 -18.92 31.95 -18.04
C TRP A 182 -18.20 31.98 -16.69
N TRP A 183 -17.05 31.31 -16.57
CA TRP A 183 -16.24 31.30 -15.35
C TRP A 183 -15.80 32.70 -14.89
N GLU A 184 -15.52 33.63 -15.80
CA GLU A 184 -15.09 35.00 -15.46
C GLU A 184 -16.19 35.79 -14.74
N SER A 185 -17.46 35.59 -15.14
CA SER A 185 -18.61 36.21 -14.48
C SER A 185 -18.83 35.68 -13.07
N TRP A 186 -18.64 34.36 -12.86
CA TRP A 186 -18.99 33.68 -11.62
C TRP A 186 -17.83 33.51 -10.61
N ILE A 187 -16.57 33.74 -11.02
CA ILE A 187 -15.40 33.73 -10.12
C ILE A 187 -15.60 34.67 -8.92
N ASN A 188 -16.05 35.90 -9.14
CA ASN A 188 -16.19 36.93 -8.10
C ASN A 188 -17.28 36.63 -7.06
N SER A 189 -18.23 35.75 -7.38
CA SER A 189 -19.27 35.25 -6.47
C SER A 189 -18.88 33.98 -5.72
N SER A 190 -17.71 33.40 -6.04
CA SER A 190 -17.19 32.19 -5.38
C SER A 190 -16.13 32.54 -4.33
N GLN A 191 -15.95 31.67 -3.33
CA GLN A 191 -14.83 31.76 -2.38
C GLN A 191 -13.52 31.16 -2.93
N CYS A 192 -13.47 30.90 -4.23
CA CYS A 192 -12.50 30.02 -4.87
C CYS A 192 -11.48 30.81 -5.69
N LEU A 193 -10.20 30.45 -5.58
CA LEU A 193 -9.15 31.12 -6.34
C LEU A 193 -9.26 30.74 -7.82
N SER A 194 -9.34 31.74 -8.72
CA SER A 194 -9.45 31.55 -10.18
C SER A 194 -8.44 30.54 -10.75
N LYS A 195 -7.20 30.51 -10.25
CA LYS A 195 -6.18 29.54 -10.66
C LYS A 195 -6.56 28.08 -10.35
N ASN A 196 -7.20 27.84 -9.20
CA ASN A 196 -7.62 26.52 -8.75
C ASN A 196 -8.81 26.03 -9.59
N LEU A 197 -9.81 26.91 -9.80
CA LEU A 197 -10.95 26.66 -10.67
C LEU A 197 -10.51 26.27 -12.09
N LEU A 198 -9.63 27.07 -12.71
CA LEU A 198 -9.10 26.78 -14.05
C LEU A 198 -8.31 25.46 -14.11
N ALA A 199 -7.54 25.13 -13.08
CA ALA A 199 -6.82 23.87 -12.99
C ALA A 199 -7.74 22.64 -12.83
N ALA A 200 -8.88 22.79 -12.16
CA ALA A 200 -9.89 21.74 -12.03
C ALA A 200 -10.76 21.58 -13.29
N MET A 201 -10.97 22.66 -14.05
CA MET A 201 -11.72 22.67 -15.31
C MET A 201 -10.94 22.13 -16.51
N GLU A 202 -9.59 22.19 -16.51
CA GLU A 202 -8.77 21.80 -17.66
C GLU A 202 -9.14 20.39 -18.18
N GLY A 203 -9.46 20.27 -19.47
CA GLY A 203 -9.80 19.02 -20.12
C GLY A 203 -11.26 18.54 -19.99
N TYR A 204 -12.17 19.29 -19.33
CA TYR A 204 -13.61 18.92 -19.33
C TYR A 204 -14.16 18.85 -20.76
N ILE A 205 -15.11 17.93 -20.98
CA ILE A 205 -15.82 17.79 -22.26
C ILE A 205 -17.21 18.43 -22.14
N GLY A 206 -17.45 19.47 -22.94
CA GLY A 206 -18.75 20.13 -23.08
C GLY A 206 -19.58 19.47 -24.19
N VAL A 207 -20.88 19.27 -23.95
CA VAL A 207 -21.81 18.67 -24.94
C VAL A 207 -23.04 19.54 -25.18
N ASP A 208 -23.28 19.93 -26.44
CA ASP A 208 -24.36 20.83 -26.88
C ASP A 208 -24.66 20.59 -28.38
N PHE A 209 -25.73 21.15 -28.94
CA PHE A 209 -26.08 20.96 -30.36
C PHE A 209 -25.22 21.85 -31.29
N GLU A 210 -25.01 21.44 -32.55
CA GLU A 210 -24.24 22.23 -33.51
C GLU A 210 -25.13 23.34 -34.16
N PRO A 211 -24.86 24.65 -33.96
CA PRO A 211 -25.78 25.72 -34.39
C PRO A 211 -25.90 25.91 -35.92
N LEU A 212 -24.88 25.50 -36.68
CA LEU A 212 -24.80 25.53 -38.13
C LEU A 212 -24.00 24.31 -38.59
N SER A 213 -24.31 23.74 -39.76
CA SER A 213 -23.57 22.57 -40.22
C SER A 213 -22.17 22.96 -40.73
N SER A 214 -21.16 22.24 -40.24
CA SER A 214 -19.78 22.32 -40.75
C SER A 214 -19.63 21.92 -42.24
N LYS A 215 -20.66 21.35 -42.87
CA LYS A 215 -20.66 20.91 -44.29
C LYS A 215 -20.77 22.11 -45.24
N THR A 216 -20.10 22.04 -46.39
CA THR A 216 -20.07 23.11 -47.42
C THR A 216 -21.08 22.91 -48.56
N ASN A 217 -21.93 21.88 -48.49
CA ASN A 217 -22.93 21.58 -49.50
C ASN A 217 -23.97 22.71 -49.66
N LYS A 218 -24.49 22.89 -50.88
CA LYS A 218 -25.62 23.79 -51.12
C LYS A 218 -26.89 23.23 -50.46
N THR A 219 -27.55 24.07 -49.68
CA THR A 219 -28.82 23.80 -49.00
C THR A 219 -30.01 23.97 -49.94
N ILE A 220 -31.22 23.67 -49.46
CA ILE A 220 -32.50 24.00 -50.10
C ILE A 220 -32.59 25.44 -50.64
N SER A 221 -31.90 26.39 -50.01
CA SER A 221 -31.87 27.81 -50.40
C SER A 221 -30.91 28.17 -51.54
N GLY A 222 -30.16 27.19 -52.06
CA GLY A 222 -29.07 27.39 -53.03
C GLY A 222 -27.74 27.88 -52.42
N ARG A 223 -27.75 28.35 -51.16
CA ARG A 223 -26.59 28.82 -50.39
C ARG A 223 -25.94 27.68 -49.59
N THR A 224 -24.65 27.82 -49.24
CA THR A 224 -24.01 27.01 -48.19
C THR A 224 -24.27 27.60 -46.79
N PRO A 225 -24.08 26.85 -45.69
CA PRO A 225 -24.23 27.39 -44.32
C PRO A 225 -23.33 28.61 -44.04
N GLN A 226 -22.10 28.62 -44.56
CA GLN A 226 -21.11 29.69 -44.36
C GLN A 226 -21.47 30.96 -45.16
N GLN A 227 -22.11 30.80 -46.32
CA GLN A 227 -22.67 31.92 -47.09
C GLN A 227 -23.86 32.54 -46.34
N TYR A 228 -24.73 31.71 -45.76
CA TYR A 228 -25.85 32.15 -44.94
C TYR A 228 -25.37 32.86 -43.65
N GLU A 229 -24.34 32.34 -42.98
CA GLU A 229 -23.74 32.97 -41.80
C GLU A 229 -23.17 34.36 -42.10
N LYS A 230 -22.45 34.50 -43.23
CA LYS A 230 -21.96 35.80 -43.69
C LYS A 230 -23.09 36.79 -44.00
N GLU A 231 -24.18 36.33 -44.62
CA GLU A 231 -25.38 37.15 -44.90
C GLU A 231 -26.11 37.55 -43.59
N TYR A 232 -26.23 36.63 -42.63
CA TYR A 232 -26.82 36.89 -41.31
C TYR A 232 -26.01 37.94 -40.54
N ASN A 233 -24.70 37.75 -40.42
CA ASN A 233 -23.82 38.68 -39.71
C ASN A 233 -23.81 40.08 -40.36
N ALA A 234 -23.76 40.15 -41.69
CA ALA A 234 -23.86 41.42 -42.43
C ALA A 234 -25.22 42.12 -42.24
N LYS A 235 -26.32 41.36 -42.13
CA LYS A 235 -27.67 41.90 -41.92
C LYS A 235 -27.96 42.28 -40.46
N ARG A 236 -27.26 41.66 -39.51
CA ARG A 236 -27.33 41.93 -38.06
C ARG A 236 -26.55 43.18 -37.66
N GLY A 237 -25.45 43.49 -38.35
CA GLY A 237 -24.52 44.53 -37.91
C GLY A 237 -23.95 44.21 -36.53
N ASP A 238 -23.91 45.20 -35.64
CA ASP A 238 -23.34 45.08 -34.29
C ASP A 238 -24.30 44.50 -33.22
N GLY A 239 -25.53 44.14 -33.59
CA GLY A 239 -26.49 43.52 -32.67
C GLY A 239 -26.02 42.16 -32.13
N GLN A 240 -26.60 41.68 -31.03
CA GLN A 240 -26.22 40.36 -30.47
C GLN A 240 -26.52 39.21 -31.44
N SER A 241 -25.63 38.21 -31.52
CA SER A 241 -25.88 36.95 -32.24
C SER A 241 -26.64 35.97 -31.34
N SER A 242 -27.52 35.14 -31.91
CA SER A 242 -28.27 34.13 -31.16
C SER A 242 -28.13 32.75 -31.80
N LYS A 243 -27.68 31.74 -31.03
CA LYS A 243 -27.43 30.37 -31.52
C LYS A 243 -28.66 29.65 -32.12
N PHE A 244 -29.84 30.25 -32.01
CA PHE A 244 -31.08 29.75 -32.61
C PHE A 244 -31.36 30.28 -34.04
N HIS A 245 -30.53 31.16 -34.60
CA HIS A 245 -30.83 31.83 -35.89
C HIS A 245 -30.99 30.84 -37.06
N GLY A 246 -30.13 29.82 -37.16
CA GLY A 246 -30.22 28.75 -38.17
C GLY A 246 -31.46 27.88 -38.00
N TYR A 247 -31.82 27.53 -36.75
CA TYR A 247 -33.00 26.73 -36.43
C TYR A 247 -34.32 27.43 -36.75
N ALA A 248 -34.37 28.76 -36.60
CA ALA A 248 -35.49 29.58 -37.05
C ALA A 248 -35.57 29.65 -38.60
N TYR A 249 -34.42 29.82 -39.27
CA TYR A 249 -34.34 29.84 -40.74
C TYR A 249 -34.84 28.53 -41.37
N ASP A 250 -34.34 27.39 -40.91
CA ASP A 250 -34.79 26.08 -41.37
C ASP A 250 -36.25 25.81 -40.98
N GLY A 251 -36.75 26.37 -39.87
CA GLY A 251 -38.16 26.31 -39.47
C GLY A 251 -39.13 26.95 -40.47
N ILE A 252 -38.76 28.08 -41.08
CA ILE A 252 -39.57 28.69 -42.15
C ILE A 252 -39.59 27.78 -43.39
N TRP A 253 -38.47 27.14 -43.74
CA TRP A 253 -38.42 26.16 -44.83
C TRP A 253 -39.26 24.90 -44.54
N VAL A 254 -39.29 24.42 -43.29
CA VAL A 254 -40.19 23.33 -42.86
C VAL A 254 -41.65 23.70 -43.08
N ILE A 255 -42.08 24.89 -42.65
CA ILE A 255 -43.46 25.36 -42.82
C ILE A 255 -43.81 25.47 -44.31
N ALA A 256 -42.94 26.10 -45.11
CA ALA A 256 -43.14 26.22 -46.56
C ALA A 256 -43.26 24.86 -47.26
N ARG A 257 -42.42 23.87 -46.90
CA ARG A 257 -42.49 22.50 -47.44
C ARG A 257 -43.73 21.74 -46.96
N THR A 258 -44.13 21.91 -45.70
CA THR A 258 -45.35 21.31 -45.13
C THR A 258 -46.59 21.79 -45.90
N LEU A 259 -46.72 23.11 -46.07
CA LEU A 259 -47.84 23.72 -46.81
C LEU A 259 -47.83 23.34 -48.30
N GLN A 260 -46.65 23.30 -48.94
CA GLN A 260 -46.51 22.84 -50.32
C GLN A 260 -46.97 21.39 -50.51
N ARG A 261 -46.55 20.47 -49.61
CA ARG A 261 -46.98 19.07 -49.66
C ARG A 261 -48.49 18.93 -49.40
N ALA A 262 -49.02 19.66 -48.41
CA ALA A 262 -50.46 19.64 -48.11
C ALA A 262 -51.31 20.15 -49.29
N MET A 263 -50.91 21.24 -49.95
CA MET A 263 -51.57 21.73 -51.16
C MET A 263 -51.52 20.70 -52.29
N ASN A 264 -50.37 20.07 -52.54
CA ASN A 264 -50.24 19.04 -53.57
C ASN A 264 -51.14 17.82 -53.29
N TYR A 265 -51.23 17.39 -52.02
CA TYR A 265 -52.09 16.28 -51.59
C TYR A 265 -53.59 16.63 -51.70
N LEU A 266 -53.99 17.85 -51.38
CA LEU A 266 -55.37 18.32 -51.58
C LEU A 266 -55.72 18.39 -53.07
N ASN A 267 -54.84 18.95 -53.90
CA ASN A 267 -55.04 19.05 -55.35
C ASN A 267 -55.20 17.70 -56.05
N SER A 268 -54.52 16.65 -55.56
CA SER A 268 -54.68 15.28 -56.10
C SER A 268 -55.90 14.54 -55.53
N THR A 269 -56.23 14.74 -54.25
CA THR A 269 -57.25 13.94 -53.54
C THR A 269 -58.65 14.57 -53.55
N ASN A 270 -58.77 15.89 -53.50
CA ASN A 270 -60.05 16.60 -53.58
C ASN A 270 -59.87 18.05 -54.07
N LYS A 271 -60.03 18.26 -55.39
CA LYS A 271 -59.90 19.57 -56.06
C LYS A 271 -60.81 20.69 -55.53
N HIS A 272 -61.83 20.36 -54.72
CA HIS A 272 -62.77 21.32 -54.14
C HIS A 272 -62.38 21.81 -52.74
N GLN A 273 -61.34 21.25 -52.11
CA GLN A 273 -60.93 21.61 -50.75
C GLN A 273 -59.52 22.22 -50.77
N LYS A 274 -59.40 23.52 -50.53
CA LYS A 274 -58.13 24.25 -50.43
C LYS A 274 -57.59 24.30 -49.00
N ILE A 275 -56.38 24.84 -48.84
CA ILE A 275 -55.86 25.28 -47.54
C ILE A 275 -56.52 26.58 -47.04
N GLU A 276 -57.09 27.37 -47.94
CA GLU A 276 -57.83 28.60 -47.62
C GLU A 276 -59.09 28.29 -46.77
N ASP A 277 -59.70 27.13 -47.00
CA ASP A 277 -60.91 26.63 -46.31
C ASP A 277 -60.60 26.04 -44.92
N PHE A 278 -59.48 26.42 -44.30
CA PHE A 278 -59.16 26.00 -42.94
C PHE A 278 -60.12 26.66 -41.93
N ASN A 279 -60.44 25.92 -40.87
CA ASN A 279 -61.17 26.40 -39.70
C ASN A 279 -60.64 25.59 -38.52
N TYR A 280 -60.62 26.16 -37.32
CA TYR A 280 -60.14 25.51 -36.10
C TYR A 280 -60.92 24.22 -35.73
N THR A 281 -62.10 24.01 -36.32
CA THR A 281 -62.89 22.76 -36.21
C THR A 281 -62.49 21.68 -37.24
N ASN A 282 -61.68 22.00 -38.26
CA ASN A 282 -61.38 21.14 -39.40
C ASN A 282 -60.24 20.15 -39.11
N HIS A 283 -60.53 19.18 -38.22
CA HIS A 283 -59.64 18.08 -37.82
C HIS A 283 -59.06 17.27 -39.00
N LYS A 284 -59.76 17.18 -40.14
CA LYS A 284 -59.23 16.54 -41.36
C LYS A 284 -58.02 17.31 -41.91
N LEU A 285 -58.14 18.63 -42.02
CA LEU A 285 -57.08 19.48 -42.58
C LEU A 285 -55.90 19.63 -41.61
N GLY A 286 -56.18 19.76 -40.30
CA GLY A 286 -55.15 19.70 -39.25
C GLY A 286 -54.32 18.40 -39.29
N LYS A 287 -54.97 17.25 -39.52
CA LYS A 287 -54.27 15.96 -39.74
C LYS A 287 -53.43 15.92 -41.02
N ILE A 288 -53.86 16.57 -42.10
CA ILE A 288 -53.06 16.66 -43.33
C ILE A 288 -51.78 17.47 -43.07
N PHE A 289 -51.86 18.59 -42.34
CA PHE A 289 -50.66 19.34 -41.93
C PHE A 289 -49.75 18.53 -41.00
N LEU A 290 -50.31 17.82 -40.02
CA LEU A 290 -49.56 16.96 -39.09
C LEU A 290 -48.73 15.89 -39.85
N ASN A 291 -49.36 15.17 -40.78
CA ASN A 291 -48.71 14.15 -41.59
C ASN A 291 -47.66 14.77 -42.53
N ALA A 292 -48.03 15.85 -43.23
CA ALA A 292 -47.13 16.53 -44.17
C ALA A 292 -45.89 17.13 -43.49
N MET A 293 -45.99 17.53 -42.23
CA MET A 293 -44.86 17.98 -41.41
C MET A 293 -43.97 16.80 -41.00
N ASN A 294 -44.56 15.70 -40.53
CA ASN A 294 -43.82 14.49 -40.14
C ASN A 294 -43.03 13.88 -41.32
N GLU A 295 -43.53 13.98 -42.54
CA GLU A 295 -42.83 13.55 -43.77
C GLU A 295 -41.77 14.56 -44.27
N THR A 296 -41.48 15.65 -43.55
CA THR A 296 -40.52 16.66 -44.02
C THR A 296 -39.08 16.19 -43.88
N ARG A 297 -38.38 16.15 -45.03
CA ARG A 297 -36.97 15.81 -45.18
C ARG A 297 -36.30 16.73 -46.19
N PHE A 298 -35.28 17.49 -45.78
CA PHE A 298 -34.40 18.27 -46.68
C PHE A 298 -33.08 18.64 -45.99
N PHE A 299 -32.12 19.18 -46.76
CA PHE A 299 -30.85 19.70 -46.23
C PHE A 299 -30.93 21.24 -46.06
N GLY A 300 -30.93 21.69 -44.81
CA GLY A 300 -30.98 23.09 -44.36
C GLY A 300 -29.60 23.62 -43.94
N VAL A 301 -29.57 24.83 -43.38
CA VAL A 301 -28.30 25.47 -42.93
C VAL A 301 -27.76 24.82 -41.66
N THR A 302 -28.63 24.24 -40.85
CA THR A 302 -28.28 23.45 -39.65
C THR A 302 -28.13 21.95 -39.95
N GLY A 303 -27.90 21.57 -41.22
CA GLY A 303 -27.72 20.18 -41.65
C GLY A 303 -29.02 19.54 -42.12
N GLU A 304 -29.16 18.22 -41.96
CA GLU A 304 -30.38 17.53 -42.38
C GLU A 304 -31.54 17.79 -41.41
N VAL A 305 -32.73 18.05 -41.96
CA VAL A 305 -33.95 18.33 -41.20
C VAL A 305 -34.90 17.16 -41.40
N VAL A 306 -34.96 16.28 -40.39
CA VAL A 306 -35.84 15.11 -40.31
C VAL A 306 -36.44 15.05 -38.91
N PHE A 307 -37.75 14.78 -38.84
CA PHE A 307 -38.45 14.57 -37.56
C PHE A 307 -38.65 13.09 -37.25
N ARG A 308 -38.52 12.73 -35.97
CA ARG A 308 -38.90 11.43 -35.41
C ARG A 308 -39.75 11.71 -34.17
N ASN A 309 -41.02 11.29 -34.18
CA ASN A 309 -41.99 11.59 -33.13
C ASN A 309 -42.04 13.10 -32.77
N GLY A 310 -41.98 13.99 -33.76
CA GLY A 310 -42.00 15.46 -33.58
C GLY A 310 -40.74 16.10 -33.00
N GLU A 311 -39.74 15.31 -32.58
CA GLU A 311 -38.39 15.79 -32.29
C GLU A 311 -37.53 15.77 -33.55
N ARG A 312 -36.50 16.62 -33.63
CA ARG A 312 -35.58 16.62 -34.77
C ARG A 312 -34.33 15.78 -34.48
N MET A 313 -34.00 14.90 -35.43
CA MET A 313 -32.68 14.25 -35.49
C MET A 313 -31.64 15.30 -35.95
N GLY A 314 -30.62 15.59 -35.14
CA GLY A 314 -29.62 16.62 -35.41
C GLY A 314 -28.17 16.21 -35.12
N THR A 315 -27.25 17.16 -35.25
CA THR A 315 -25.83 17.01 -34.89
C THR A 315 -25.58 17.52 -33.47
N ILE A 316 -24.90 16.70 -32.66
CA ILE A 316 -24.34 17.10 -31.36
C ILE A 316 -22.85 17.39 -31.55
N LYS A 317 -22.35 18.51 -31.02
CA LYS A 317 -20.91 18.85 -30.96
C LYS A 317 -20.34 18.42 -29.60
N PHE A 318 -19.07 18.06 -29.60
CA PHE A 318 -18.25 17.96 -28.40
C PHE A 318 -17.23 19.09 -28.41
N THR A 319 -17.21 19.90 -27.35
CA THR A 319 -16.11 20.82 -27.05
C THR A 319 -15.23 20.24 -25.95
N GLN A 320 -13.97 20.65 -25.91
CA GLN A 320 -13.09 20.42 -24.77
C GLN A 320 -12.49 21.75 -24.32
N PHE A 321 -12.43 21.97 -23.02
CA PHE A 321 -11.74 23.12 -22.44
C PHE A 321 -10.23 22.87 -22.40
N GLN A 322 -9.47 23.71 -23.10
CA GLN A 322 -8.01 23.63 -23.26
C GLN A 322 -7.42 25.03 -23.20
N GLU A 323 -6.37 25.25 -22.40
CA GLU A 323 -5.63 26.53 -22.38
C GLU A 323 -6.57 27.76 -22.22
N GLN A 324 -7.56 27.67 -21.31
CA GLN A 324 -8.61 28.68 -21.05
C GLN A 324 -9.65 28.88 -22.18
N LYS A 325 -9.79 27.94 -23.12
CA LYS A 325 -10.72 28.07 -24.25
C LYS A 325 -11.43 26.77 -24.62
N GLU A 326 -12.70 26.85 -25.01
CA GLU A 326 -13.40 25.71 -25.61
C GLU A 326 -13.02 25.51 -27.09
N VAL A 327 -12.64 24.28 -27.43
CA VAL A 327 -12.26 23.84 -28.79
C VAL A 327 -13.17 22.70 -29.22
N LYS A 328 -13.73 22.71 -30.44
CA LYS A 328 -14.50 21.58 -30.98
C LYS A 328 -13.57 20.37 -31.19
N VAL A 329 -13.84 19.28 -30.49
CA VAL A 329 -13.06 18.02 -30.54
C VAL A 329 -13.80 16.88 -31.24
N GLY A 330 -15.11 17.01 -31.49
CA GLY A 330 -15.87 16.00 -32.22
C GLY A 330 -17.30 16.40 -32.58
N GLU A 331 -17.96 15.54 -33.34
CA GLU A 331 -19.38 15.63 -33.68
C GLU A 331 -20.04 14.25 -33.75
N TYR A 332 -21.33 14.18 -33.40
CA TYR A 332 -22.17 12.99 -33.52
C TYR A 332 -23.41 13.32 -34.35
N ASN A 333 -23.64 12.59 -35.44
CA ASN A 333 -24.85 12.73 -36.25
C ASN A 333 -25.90 11.68 -35.82
N ALA A 334 -27.02 12.14 -35.24
CA ALA A 334 -28.10 11.26 -34.81
C ALA A 334 -28.88 10.61 -35.96
N VAL A 335 -28.72 11.06 -37.22
CA VAL A 335 -29.31 10.41 -38.41
C VAL A 335 -28.47 9.21 -38.86
N ASP A 336 -27.14 9.34 -38.84
CA ASP A 336 -26.20 8.29 -39.27
C ASP A 336 -25.78 7.35 -38.12
N ASP A 337 -26.21 7.64 -36.88
CA ASP A 337 -25.82 6.96 -35.64
C ASP A 337 -24.29 6.89 -35.41
N LYS A 338 -23.57 7.92 -35.92
CA LYS A 338 -22.12 7.93 -36.07
C LYS A 338 -21.46 9.09 -35.32
N LEU A 339 -20.47 8.74 -34.50
CA LEU A 339 -19.52 9.66 -33.85
C LEU A 339 -18.29 9.86 -34.75
N VAL A 340 -17.76 11.09 -34.77
CA VAL A 340 -16.51 11.49 -35.42
C VAL A 340 -15.69 12.32 -34.45
N ILE A 341 -14.51 11.84 -34.07
CA ILE A 341 -13.55 12.56 -33.23
C ILE A 341 -12.47 13.22 -34.11
N ILE A 342 -12.05 14.41 -33.72
CA ILE A 342 -11.00 15.18 -34.39
C ILE A 342 -9.69 14.92 -33.63
N ASN A 343 -9.00 13.84 -34.02
CA ASN A 343 -7.85 13.28 -33.27
C ASN A 343 -6.73 14.30 -32.97
N ASN A 344 -6.51 15.28 -33.86
CA ASN A 344 -5.48 16.31 -33.68
C ASN A 344 -5.90 17.45 -32.72
N SER A 345 -7.17 17.47 -32.30
CA SER A 345 -7.74 18.53 -31.46
C SER A 345 -8.02 18.08 -30.03
N ILE A 346 -8.38 16.81 -29.78
CA ILE A 346 -8.59 16.33 -28.40
C ILE A 346 -7.24 16.11 -27.69
N ARG A 347 -7.17 16.44 -26.40
CA ARG A 347 -5.99 16.25 -25.56
C ARG A 347 -6.38 15.65 -24.21
N PHE A 348 -5.47 14.91 -23.60
CA PHE A 348 -5.60 14.44 -22.22
C PHE A 348 -4.31 14.82 -21.45
N GLN A 349 -4.42 15.02 -20.14
CA GLN A 349 -3.27 15.31 -19.28
C GLN A 349 -2.38 14.07 -19.04
N GLY A 350 -2.90 12.88 -19.30
CA GLY A 350 -2.13 11.63 -19.35
C GLY A 350 -1.66 11.28 -20.77
N LEU A 351 -0.73 10.33 -20.87
CA LEU A 351 -0.30 9.75 -22.16
C LEU A 351 -1.42 8.95 -22.86
N GLU A 352 -2.44 8.56 -22.11
CA GLU A 352 -3.64 7.88 -22.58
C GLU A 352 -4.88 8.46 -21.86
N PRO A 353 -6.10 8.23 -22.38
CA PRO A 353 -7.33 8.61 -21.67
C PRO A 353 -7.45 7.92 -20.30
N PRO A 354 -8.05 8.58 -19.29
CA PRO A 354 -8.19 8.04 -17.94
C PRO A 354 -8.91 6.69 -17.93
N LYS A 355 -8.56 5.83 -16.98
CA LYS A 355 -9.30 4.57 -16.72
C LYS A 355 -10.58 4.86 -15.92
N ASP A 356 -11.58 4.01 -16.08
CA ASP A 356 -12.89 4.15 -15.42
C ASP A 356 -12.92 3.64 -13.97
N LYS A 357 -11.87 2.91 -13.55
CA LYS A 357 -11.60 2.44 -12.19
C LYS A 357 -10.11 2.23 -11.97
N THR A 358 -9.67 2.24 -10.72
CA THR A 358 -8.31 1.84 -10.36
C THR A 358 -8.06 0.36 -10.70
N ILE A 359 -6.95 0.07 -11.39
CA ILE A 359 -6.57 -1.31 -11.72
C ILE A 359 -5.86 -1.92 -10.50
N ILE A 360 -6.40 -3.02 -9.97
CA ILE A 360 -5.79 -3.70 -8.82
C ILE A 360 -4.83 -4.77 -9.33
N GLN A 361 -3.54 -4.64 -8.98
CA GLN A 361 -2.49 -5.60 -9.32
C GLN A 361 -2.01 -6.30 -8.04
N GLU A 362 -2.11 -7.62 -7.97
CA GLU A 362 -1.63 -8.38 -6.80
C GLU A 362 -0.12 -8.71 -6.97
N GLU A 363 0.73 -8.34 -6.00
CA GLU A 363 2.18 -8.60 -6.02
C GLU A 363 2.66 -9.39 -4.80
N LEU A 364 3.47 -10.42 -5.03
CA LEU A 364 4.05 -11.28 -4.00
C LEU A 364 5.22 -10.59 -3.26
N ARG A 365 5.11 -10.48 -1.92
CA ARG A 365 6.18 -10.01 -1.02
C ARG A 365 7.30 -11.06 -0.88
N LYS A 366 8.14 -11.14 -1.92
CA LYS A 366 9.32 -12.03 -2.07
C LYS A 366 10.49 -11.74 -1.12
N ILE A 367 11.32 -12.75 -0.89
CA ILE A 367 12.61 -12.63 -0.19
C ILE A 367 13.63 -11.93 -1.13
N SER A 368 14.44 -11.05 -0.57
CA SER A 368 15.45 -10.31 -1.33
C SER A 368 16.62 -11.23 -1.74
N LEU A 369 16.83 -11.36 -3.06
CA LEU A 369 17.88 -12.20 -3.64
C LEU A 369 19.30 -11.94 -3.07
N PRO A 370 19.74 -10.68 -2.79
CA PRO A 370 21.04 -10.44 -2.16
C PRO A 370 21.16 -11.06 -0.75
N LEU A 371 20.11 -10.94 0.07
CA LEU A 371 20.06 -11.50 1.42
C LEU A 371 20.14 -13.04 1.39
N TYR A 372 19.35 -13.67 0.52
CA TYR A 372 19.39 -15.12 0.31
C TYR A 372 20.78 -15.59 -0.16
N SER A 373 21.41 -14.85 -1.08
CA SER A 373 22.74 -15.17 -1.60
C SER A 373 23.83 -15.12 -0.52
N ILE A 374 23.82 -14.07 0.32
CA ILE A 374 24.80 -13.88 1.41
C ILE A 374 24.65 -14.97 2.47
N LEU A 375 23.43 -15.24 2.93
CA LEU A 375 23.17 -16.27 3.95
C LEU A 375 23.44 -17.69 3.42
N SER A 376 23.17 -17.94 2.14
CA SER A 376 23.56 -19.19 1.47
C SER A 376 25.08 -19.39 1.44
N ALA A 377 25.86 -18.36 1.10
CA ALA A 377 27.33 -18.42 1.07
C ALA A 377 27.93 -18.72 2.46
N LEU A 378 27.41 -18.07 3.51
CA LEU A 378 27.80 -18.35 4.92
C LEU A 378 27.44 -19.79 5.32
N THR A 379 26.28 -20.29 4.89
CA THR A 379 25.83 -21.67 5.15
C THR A 379 26.71 -22.70 4.44
N ILE A 380 27.15 -22.43 3.21
CA ILE A 380 28.12 -23.28 2.48
C ILE A 380 29.46 -23.35 3.23
N LEU A 381 29.97 -22.23 3.74
CA LEU A 381 31.20 -22.21 4.55
C LEU A 381 31.05 -23.04 5.83
N GLY A 382 29.91 -22.95 6.52
CA GLY A 382 29.56 -23.79 7.66
C GLY A 382 29.52 -25.29 7.33
N MET A 383 28.98 -25.67 6.17
CA MET A 383 28.94 -27.05 5.67
C MET A 383 30.33 -27.60 5.32
N ILE A 384 31.20 -26.79 4.71
CA ILE A 384 32.61 -27.16 4.44
C ILE A 384 33.36 -27.38 5.76
N MET A 385 33.19 -26.49 6.74
CA MET A 385 33.78 -26.60 8.07
C MET A 385 33.32 -27.87 8.81
N ALA A 386 32.01 -28.16 8.79
CA ALA A 386 31.43 -29.38 9.35
C ALA A 386 32.02 -30.64 8.70
N SER A 387 32.13 -30.65 7.37
CA SER A 387 32.72 -31.76 6.61
C SER A 387 34.19 -32.00 6.95
N ALA A 388 34.97 -30.93 7.15
CA ALA A 388 36.36 -31.02 7.59
C ALA A 388 36.50 -31.59 9.02
N PHE A 389 35.64 -31.18 9.96
CA PHE A 389 35.61 -31.77 11.30
C PHE A 389 35.16 -33.25 11.29
N LEU A 390 34.25 -33.64 10.40
CA LEU A 390 33.82 -35.03 10.24
C LEU A 390 34.97 -35.90 9.73
N PHE A 391 35.67 -35.45 8.69
CA PHE A 391 36.86 -36.12 8.17
C PHE A 391 37.96 -36.25 9.24
N PHE A 392 38.23 -35.19 10.01
CA PHE A 392 39.19 -35.23 11.12
C PHE A 392 38.81 -36.25 12.20
N ASN A 393 37.55 -36.25 12.66
CA ASN A 393 37.07 -37.14 13.71
C ASN A 393 37.05 -38.61 13.26
N ILE A 394 36.75 -38.88 11.97
CA ILE A 394 36.82 -40.22 11.37
C ILE A 394 38.27 -40.69 11.22
N LYS A 395 39.15 -39.87 10.60
CA LYS A 395 40.57 -40.22 10.36
C LYS A 395 41.30 -40.56 11.66
N ASN A 396 41.10 -39.75 12.70
CA ASN A 396 41.78 -39.89 13.98
C ASN A 396 40.99 -40.72 15.02
N ARG A 397 39.91 -41.42 14.64
CA ARG A 397 39.00 -42.17 15.54
C ARG A 397 39.69 -43.18 16.48
N ASN A 398 40.85 -43.70 16.07
CA ASN A 398 41.60 -44.69 16.83
C ASN A 398 42.47 -44.06 17.94
N GLN A 399 42.77 -42.76 17.87
CA GLN A 399 43.61 -42.09 18.86
C GLN A 399 42.92 -41.99 20.23
N LYS A 400 43.72 -42.12 21.30
CA LYS A 400 43.30 -42.19 22.71
C LYS A 400 42.36 -41.04 23.13
N LEU A 401 42.64 -39.81 22.68
CA LEU A 401 41.84 -38.60 22.96
C LEU A 401 40.43 -38.69 22.34
N ILE A 402 40.35 -38.97 21.03
CA ILE A 402 39.07 -39.02 20.30
C ILE A 402 38.26 -40.27 20.70
N LYS A 403 38.94 -41.40 20.92
CA LYS A 403 38.32 -42.65 21.36
C LYS A 403 37.63 -42.55 22.72
N MET A 404 38.17 -41.75 23.66
CA MET A 404 37.48 -41.45 24.93
C MET A 404 36.34 -40.43 24.78
N SER A 405 36.39 -39.54 23.78
CA SER A 405 35.33 -38.57 23.44
C SER A 405 34.06 -39.19 22.82
N SER A 406 33.97 -40.53 22.70
CA SER A 406 32.84 -41.26 22.07
C SER A 406 32.63 -40.86 20.60
N PRO A 407 33.48 -41.34 19.66
CA PRO A 407 33.57 -40.79 18.30
C PRO A 407 32.27 -40.87 17.49
N TYR A 408 31.42 -41.87 17.74
CA TYR A 408 30.10 -41.98 17.10
C TYR A 408 29.14 -40.86 17.51
N MET A 409 29.17 -40.42 18.78
CA MET A 409 28.37 -39.29 19.24
C MET A 409 28.86 -37.98 18.63
N ASN A 410 30.18 -37.81 18.51
CA ASN A 410 30.77 -36.67 17.80
C ASN A 410 30.33 -36.61 16.32
N ASN A 411 30.27 -37.75 15.62
CA ASN A 411 29.73 -37.81 14.26
C ASN A 411 28.25 -37.40 14.19
N LEU A 412 27.41 -37.85 15.13
CA LEU A 412 25.99 -37.46 15.17
C LEU A 412 25.78 -35.96 15.41
N ILE A 413 26.61 -35.32 16.26
CA ILE A 413 26.59 -33.86 16.46
C ILE A 413 26.86 -33.14 15.14
N ILE A 414 27.87 -33.59 14.37
CA ILE A 414 28.19 -32.98 13.07
C ILE A 414 27.08 -33.21 12.04
N LEU A 415 26.55 -34.44 11.94
CA LEU A 415 25.47 -34.76 11.00
C LEU A 415 24.20 -33.96 11.30
N GLY A 416 23.80 -33.83 12.57
CA GLY A 416 22.68 -32.98 12.98
C GLY A 416 22.90 -31.50 12.64
N GLY A 417 24.14 -31.00 12.79
CA GLY A 417 24.54 -29.67 12.32
C GLY A 417 24.43 -29.51 10.80
N MET A 418 24.85 -30.52 10.01
CA MET A 418 24.74 -30.49 8.55
C MET A 418 23.29 -30.51 8.07
N LEU A 419 22.39 -31.27 8.71
CA LEU A 419 20.95 -31.18 8.45
C LEU A 419 20.38 -29.81 8.85
N SER A 420 20.86 -29.24 9.96
CA SER A 420 20.41 -27.90 10.41
C SER A 420 20.79 -26.82 9.40
N TYR A 421 22.02 -26.82 8.87
CA TYR A 421 22.42 -25.95 7.75
C TYR A 421 21.58 -26.21 6.49
N ALA A 422 21.30 -27.47 6.15
CA ALA A 422 20.49 -27.80 4.97
C ALA A 422 19.07 -27.20 5.02
N SER A 423 18.50 -27.02 6.22
CA SER A 423 17.19 -26.37 6.37
C SER A 423 17.17 -24.91 5.91
N ILE A 424 18.28 -24.17 6.01
CA ILE A 424 18.34 -22.74 5.69
C ILE A 424 18.04 -22.48 4.21
N PHE A 425 18.58 -23.29 3.30
CA PHE A 425 18.26 -23.21 1.87
C PHE A 425 16.77 -23.41 1.61
N LEU A 426 16.12 -24.34 2.35
CA LEU A 426 14.69 -24.63 2.21
C LEU A 426 13.78 -23.55 2.80
N PHE A 427 14.27 -22.74 3.75
CA PHE A 427 13.55 -21.57 4.26
C PHE A 427 13.63 -20.35 3.34
N GLY A 428 14.63 -20.27 2.47
CA GLY A 428 14.81 -19.15 1.53
C GLY A 428 14.16 -19.35 0.15
N LEU A 429 13.55 -20.52 -0.09
CA LEU A 429 12.78 -20.80 -1.30
C LEU A 429 11.32 -20.33 -1.12
N ASP A 430 10.97 -19.21 -1.73
CA ASP A 430 9.60 -18.68 -1.81
C ASP A 430 8.89 -19.06 -3.14
N GLY A 431 7.61 -18.69 -3.27
CA GLY A 431 6.81 -18.92 -4.47
C GLY A 431 7.27 -18.18 -5.74
N SER A 432 8.31 -17.33 -5.68
CA SER A 432 8.92 -16.74 -6.88
C SER A 432 9.94 -17.67 -7.54
N PHE A 433 10.55 -18.59 -6.77
CA PHE A 433 11.47 -19.61 -7.29
C PHE A 433 10.79 -20.97 -7.53
N VAL A 434 9.63 -21.21 -6.91
CA VAL A 434 9.05 -22.55 -6.76
C VAL A 434 7.55 -22.54 -7.07
N SER A 435 7.09 -23.51 -7.86
CA SER A 435 5.66 -23.65 -8.18
C SER A 435 4.82 -24.00 -6.95
N GLU A 436 3.56 -23.57 -6.93
CA GLU A 436 2.65 -23.66 -5.77
C GLU A 436 2.61 -25.05 -5.12
N LYS A 437 2.51 -26.11 -5.94
CA LYS A 437 2.49 -27.52 -5.49
C LYS A 437 3.80 -27.97 -4.83
N THR A 438 4.93 -27.41 -5.28
CA THR A 438 6.25 -27.69 -4.71
C THR A 438 6.48 -26.84 -3.46
N PHE A 439 5.90 -25.64 -3.35
CA PHE A 439 5.91 -24.85 -2.11
C PHE A 439 5.23 -25.60 -0.95
N GLU A 440 4.08 -26.25 -1.18
CA GLU A 440 3.41 -27.09 -0.16
C GLU A 440 4.28 -28.27 0.32
N THR A 441 5.06 -28.90 -0.57
CA THR A 441 5.98 -29.96 -0.14
C THR A 441 7.19 -29.40 0.61
N LEU A 442 7.70 -28.23 0.22
CA LEU A 442 8.76 -27.52 0.98
C LEU A 442 8.29 -27.08 2.37
N CYS A 443 7.05 -26.61 2.54
CA CYS A 443 6.43 -26.31 3.84
C CYS A 443 6.57 -27.48 4.83
N THR A 444 6.38 -28.70 4.34
CA THR A 444 6.54 -29.94 5.11
C THR A 444 8.03 -30.26 5.33
N VAL A 445 8.81 -30.34 4.26
CA VAL A 445 10.20 -30.86 4.27
C VAL A 445 11.14 -29.97 5.10
N ARG A 446 10.98 -28.64 5.08
CA ARG A 446 11.79 -27.70 5.89
C ARG A 446 11.65 -27.98 7.39
N THR A 447 10.42 -28.24 7.83
CA THR A 447 10.03 -28.49 9.24
C THR A 447 10.58 -29.84 9.73
N TRP A 448 10.54 -30.85 8.87
CA TRP A 448 11.11 -32.16 9.14
C TRP A 448 12.64 -32.11 9.27
N ILE A 449 13.34 -31.50 8.32
CA ILE A 449 14.82 -31.47 8.30
C ILE A 449 15.38 -30.69 9.49
N LEU A 450 14.78 -29.55 9.86
CA LEU A 450 15.18 -28.79 11.05
C LEU A 450 14.99 -29.61 12.34
N THR A 451 13.82 -30.24 12.51
CA THR A 451 13.50 -31.04 13.71
C THR A 451 14.41 -32.27 13.85
N VAL A 452 14.68 -32.99 12.76
CA VAL A 452 15.59 -34.15 12.75
C VAL A 452 17.04 -33.71 12.99
N GLY A 453 17.48 -32.59 12.39
CA GLY A 453 18.81 -32.00 12.59
C GLY A 453 19.07 -31.61 14.04
N TYR A 454 18.18 -30.80 14.62
CA TYR A 454 18.23 -30.40 16.03
C TYR A 454 18.28 -31.61 16.96
N THR A 455 17.38 -32.58 16.78
CA THR A 455 17.24 -33.73 17.68
C THR A 455 18.46 -34.65 17.62
N THR A 456 19.02 -34.86 16.43
CA THR A 456 20.24 -35.65 16.26
C THR A 456 21.44 -34.99 16.94
N ALA A 457 21.59 -33.67 16.82
CA ALA A 457 22.68 -32.92 17.45
C ALA A 457 22.51 -32.80 18.98
N PHE A 458 21.35 -32.33 19.45
CA PHE A 458 21.09 -32.11 20.87
C PHE A 458 21.02 -33.45 21.64
N GLY A 459 20.35 -34.46 21.08
CA GLY A 459 20.28 -35.80 21.66
C GLY A 459 21.66 -36.43 21.84
N ALA A 460 22.57 -36.25 20.86
CA ALA A 460 23.95 -36.72 20.97
C ALA A 460 24.76 -35.97 22.04
N MET A 461 24.59 -34.65 22.19
CA MET A 461 25.19 -33.89 23.30
C MET A 461 24.64 -34.33 24.67
N PHE A 462 23.31 -34.49 24.77
CA PHE A 462 22.62 -34.99 25.96
C PHE A 462 23.08 -36.39 26.38
N ALA A 463 23.19 -37.32 25.43
CA ALA A 463 23.65 -38.69 25.70
C ALA A 463 25.10 -38.72 26.24
N LYS A 464 25.94 -37.75 25.82
CA LYS A 464 27.30 -37.58 26.36
C LYS A 464 27.31 -37.01 27.79
N THR A 465 26.54 -35.96 28.10
CA THR A 465 26.47 -35.43 29.49
C THR A 465 25.81 -36.43 30.44
N TRP A 466 24.75 -37.11 30.01
CA TRP A 466 24.13 -38.21 30.75
C TRP A 466 25.12 -39.35 31.05
N ARG A 467 25.95 -39.76 30.08
CA ARG A 467 27.01 -40.76 30.31
C ARG A 467 27.98 -40.34 31.41
N VAL A 468 28.36 -39.06 31.48
CA VAL A 468 29.23 -38.53 32.55
C VAL A 468 28.49 -38.62 33.89
N HIS A 469 27.30 -38.03 34.00
CA HIS A 469 26.48 -38.08 35.23
C HIS A 469 26.28 -39.51 35.77
N ALA A 470 25.92 -40.44 34.90
CA ALA A 470 25.69 -41.85 35.22
C ALA A 470 26.96 -42.65 35.61
N ILE A 471 28.16 -42.13 35.32
CA ILE A 471 29.44 -42.68 35.79
C ILE A 471 29.77 -42.15 37.19
N PHE A 472 29.63 -40.84 37.42
CA PHE A 472 30.08 -40.20 38.67
C PHE A 472 29.09 -40.35 39.83
N LYS A 473 27.78 -40.43 39.58
CA LYS A 473 26.75 -40.62 40.63
C LYS A 473 26.65 -42.07 41.16
N ASN A 474 27.51 -42.97 40.69
CA ASN A 474 27.46 -44.41 41.00
C ASN A 474 28.32 -44.77 42.23
N VAL A 475 27.75 -44.54 43.43
CA VAL A 475 28.38 -44.66 44.76
C VAL A 475 29.26 -45.90 44.98
N LYS A 476 28.97 -47.04 44.34
CA LYS A 476 29.72 -48.29 44.56
C LYS A 476 31.07 -48.39 43.81
N MET A 477 31.50 -47.37 43.05
CA MET A 477 32.83 -47.25 42.38
C MET A 477 33.30 -48.43 41.48
N LYS A 478 32.49 -49.47 41.27
CA LYS A 478 32.77 -50.57 40.35
C LYS A 478 32.77 -50.04 38.90
N LYS A 479 33.82 -50.35 38.12
CA LYS A 479 33.99 -49.94 36.70
C LYS A 479 32.81 -50.36 35.83
N LYS A 480 31.81 -49.48 35.67
CA LYS A 480 30.63 -49.68 34.82
C LYS A 480 30.91 -49.20 33.40
N ILE A 481 31.37 -50.10 32.53
CA ILE A 481 31.65 -49.77 31.12
C ILE A 481 30.31 -49.61 30.37
N ILE A 482 29.89 -48.36 30.15
CA ILE A 482 28.75 -48.03 29.30
C ILE A 482 29.22 -48.10 27.83
N LYS A 483 28.67 -49.03 27.05
CA LYS A 483 28.92 -49.13 25.59
C LYS A 483 28.19 -48.04 24.83
N ASP A 484 28.84 -47.47 23.80
CA ASP A 484 28.29 -46.42 22.93
C ASP A 484 26.95 -46.82 22.26
N GLN A 485 26.70 -48.11 22.04
CA GLN A 485 25.40 -48.65 21.59
C GLN A 485 24.23 -48.23 22.50
N LYS A 486 24.44 -48.13 23.83
CA LYS A 486 23.39 -47.68 24.76
C LYS A 486 23.14 -46.18 24.69
N LEU A 487 24.16 -45.38 24.35
CA LEU A 487 23.98 -43.95 24.06
C LEU A 487 23.22 -43.77 22.75
N LEU A 488 23.57 -44.55 21.71
CA LEU A 488 22.87 -44.54 20.41
C LEU A 488 21.37 -44.83 20.57
N GLY A 489 21.02 -45.79 21.45
CA GLY A 489 19.62 -46.10 21.77
C GLY A 489 18.85 -44.95 22.44
N ILE A 490 19.52 -44.13 23.26
CA ILE A 490 18.90 -42.91 23.85
C ILE A 490 18.60 -41.89 22.75
N VAL A 491 19.57 -41.60 21.87
CA VAL A 491 19.38 -40.65 20.75
C VAL A 491 18.31 -41.15 19.78
N GLY A 492 18.33 -42.45 19.45
CA GLY A 492 17.32 -43.08 18.58
C GLY A 492 15.91 -43.05 19.19
N GLY A 493 15.78 -43.23 20.52
CA GLY A 493 14.50 -43.10 21.22
C GLY A 493 13.94 -41.67 21.19
N MET A 494 14.79 -40.65 21.36
CA MET A 494 14.39 -39.24 21.21
C MET A 494 13.96 -38.94 19.78
N LEU A 495 14.74 -39.37 18.79
CA LEU A 495 14.41 -39.20 17.37
C LEU A 495 13.11 -39.90 16.97
N LEU A 496 12.83 -41.09 17.54
CA LEU A 496 11.58 -41.81 17.29
C LEU A 496 10.35 -41.03 17.79
N ILE A 497 10.44 -40.38 18.95
CA ILE A 497 9.36 -39.52 19.49
C ILE A 497 9.08 -38.36 18.53
N ASP A 498 10.11 -37.67 18.04
CA ASP A 498 9.96 -36.59 17.06
C ASP A 498 9.36 -37.07 15.73
N LEU A 499 9.81 -38.21 15.21
CA LEU A 499 9.25 -38.79 13.99
C LEU A 499 7.77 -39.16 14.18
N CYS A 500 7.39 -39.71 15.34
CA CYS A 500 5.98 -39.96 15.66
C CYS A 500 5.16 -38.66 15.70
N ILE A 501 5.65 -37.59 16.33
CA ILE A 501 4.97 -36.29 16.39
C ILE A 501 4.79 -35.70 14.98
N LEU A 502 5.85 -35.69 14.15
CA LEU A 502 5.81 -35.17 12.78
C LEU A 502 4.90 -35.99 11.86
N ILE A 503 4.87 -37.31 11.99
CA ILE A 503 3.94 -38.18 11.24
C ILE A 503 2.50 -37.92 11.66
N CYS A 504 2.22 -37.81 12.97
CA CYS A 504 0.88 -37.50 13.45
C CYS A 504 0.40 -36.13 12.96
N TRP A 505 1.27 -35.10 13.01
CA TRP A 505 0.97 -33.78 12.48
C TRP A 505 0.62 -33.84 10.98
N GLN A 506 1.47 -34.47 10.17
CA GLN A 506 1.27 -34.56 8.72
C GLN A 506 0.03 -35.37 8.31
N VAL A 507 -0.37 -36.37 9.09
CA VAL A 507 -1.54 -37.21 8.81
C VAL A 507 -2.86 -36.56 9.29
N VAL A 508 -2.84 -35.81 10.40
CA VAL A 508 -4.05 -35.24 11.01
C VAL A 508 -4.38 -33.84 10.50
N ASP A 509 -3.38 -32.95 10.35
CA ASP A 509 -3.59 -31.55 9.98
C ASP A 509 -2.35 -31.05 9.20
N PRO A 510 -2.15 -31.48 7.94
CA PRO A 510 -0.94 -31.17 7.15
C PRO A 510 -0.81 -29.67 6.85
N LEU A 511 0.44 -29.18 6.85
CA LEU A 511 0.78 -27.82 6.43
C LEU A 511 0.42 -27.60 4.96
N ARG A 512 -0.29 -26.50 4.66
CA ARG A 512 -0.69 -26.08 3.30
C ARG A 512 -0.27 -24.64 3.02
N ARG A 513 -0.31 -24.25 1.74
CA ARG A 513 -0.12 -22.87 1.32
C ARG A 513 -1.38 -22.06 1.64
N THR A 514 -1.21 -20.99 2.41
CA THR A 514 -2.25 -19.97 2.67
C THR A 514 -1.74 -18.63 2.16
N VAL A 515 -2.61 -17.81 1.58
CA VAL A 515 -2.25 -16.51 1.00
C VAL A 515 -2.95 -15.41 1.81
N GLU A 516 -2.15 -14.62 2.52
CA GLU A 516 -2.62 -13.48 3.29
C GLU A 516 -2.52 -12.22 2.41
N LYS A 517 -3.58 -11.41 2.39
CA LYS A 517 -3.70 -10.23 1.51
C LYS A 517 -3.69 -8.96 2.35
N TYR A 518 -2.69 -8.11 2.13
CA TYR A 518 -2.55 -6.85 2.85
C TYR A 518 -3.37 -5.72 2.20
N ASN A 519 -3.45 -4.59 2.91
CA ASN A 519 -4.10 -3.38 2.43
C ASN A 519 -3.49 -2.88 1.11
N MET A 520 -4.30 -2.15 0.34
CA MET A 520 -3.92 -1.63 -0.96
C MET A 520 -2.91 -0.48 -0.82
N GLU A 521 -1.80 -0.58 -1.54
CA GLU A 521 -0.73 0.41 -1.63
C GLU A 521 -0.86 1.17 -2.98
N PRO A 522 -0.50 2.46 -3.07
CA PRO A 522 -0.45 3.17 -4.34
C PRO A 522 0.78 2.74 -5.17
N ASP A 523 0.67 2.69 -6.49
CA ASP A 523 1.81 2.45 -7.38
C ASP A 523 2.92 3.51 -7.16
N PRO A 524 4.18 3.12 -6.84
CA PRO A 524 5.28 4.06 -6.67
C PRO A 524 5.62 4.90 -7.90
N ALA A 525 5.19 4.48 -9.11
CA ALA A 525 5.30 5.25 -10.35
C ALA A 525 4.08 6.13 -10.64
N GLY A 526 3.13 6.26 -9.71
CA GLY A 526 1.99 7.20 -9.76
C GLY A 526 0.86 6.85 -10.73
N ARG A 527 0.91 5.69 -11.41
CA ARG A 527 -0.06 5.29 -12.45
C ARG A 527 -1.44 4.98 -11.84
N ASP A 528 -2.40 4.61 -12.69
CA ASP A 528 -3.75 4.17 -12.27
C ASP A 528 -3.82 2.70 -11.84
N ILE A 529 -2.77 2.28 -11.13
CA ILE A 529 -2.63 0.95 -10.57
C ILE A 529 -2.57 1.10 -9.05
N SER A 530 -3.32 0.28 -8.33
CA SER A 530 -3.10 0.04 -6.91
C SER A 530 -2.55 -1.36 -6.71
N ILE A 531 -1.46 -1.46 -5.97
CA ILE A 531 -0.79 -2.71 -5.68
C ILE A 531 -1.42 -3.32 -4.44
N ARG A 532 -1.85 -4.58 -4.52
CA ARG A 532 -2.26 -5.36 -3.36
C ARG A 532 -1.14 -6.33 -3.00
N PRO A 533 -0.41 -6.12 -1.89
CA PRO A 533 0.63 -7.04 -1.47
C PRO A 533 0.00 -8.35 -0.99
N ILE A 534 0.56 -9.47 -1.43
CA ILE A 534 0.21 -10.80 -0.95
C ILE A 534 1.44 -11.49 -0.34
N LEU A 535 1.22 -12.29 0.70
CA LEU A 535 2.25 -13.07 1.38
C LEU A 535 1.81 -14.53 1.50
N GLU A 536 2.75 -15.45 1.34
CA GLU A 536 2.50 -16.89 1.38
C GLU A 536 2.98 -17.47 2.71
N HIS A 537 2.04 -17.98 3.49
CA HIS A 537 2.32 -18.70 4.73
C HIS A 537 2.10 -20.21 4.56
N CYS A 538 2.85 -21.00 5.33
CA CYS A 538 2.74 -22.46 5.39
C CYS A 538 2.01 -22.81 6.69
N GLU A 539 0.69 -22.91 6.68
CA GLU A 539 -0.11 -23.03 7.90
C GLU A 539 -1.09 -24.21 7.81
N ASN A 540 -1.66 -24.57 8.96
CA ASN A 540 -2.70 -25.58 9.11
C ASN A 540 -3.73 -25.10 10.14
N THR A 541 -4.86 -25.80 10.29
CA THR A 541 -6.00 -25.24 11.04
C THR A 541 -5.72 -25.06 12.54
N HIS A 542 -4.84 -25.89 13.11
CA HIS A 542 -4.51 -25.88 14.54
C HIS A 542 -3.02 -25.60 14.83
N MET A 543 -2.38 -24.73 14.03
CA MET A 543 -0.92 -24.53 14.08
C MET A 543 -0.37 -24.19 15.47
N THR A 544 -1.11 -23.40 16.26
CA THR A 544 -0.74 -23.03 17.64
C THR A 544 -0.64 -24.24 18.57
N ILE A 545 -1.51 -25.25 18.41
CA ILE A 545 -1.50 -26.47 19.21
C ILE A 545 -0.30 -27.34 18.86
N TRP A 546 -0.05 -27.56 17.56
CA TRP A 546 1.08 -28.38 17.09
C TRP A 546 2.44 -27.75 17.43
N LEU A 547 2.61 -26.44 17.21
CA LEU A 547 3.82 -25.72 17.61
C LEU A 547 3.98 -25.72 19.14
N GLY A 548 2.88 -25.56 19.90
CA GLY A 548 2.89 -25.64 21.36
C GLY A 548 3.39 -26.98 21.89
N ILE A 549 2.89 -28.10 21.34
CA ILE A 549 3.34 -29.46 21.70
C ILE A 549 4.83 -29.65 21.40
N VAL A 550 5.29 -29.25 20.20
CA VAL A 550 6.69 -29.37 19.78
C VAL A 550 7.60 -28.53 20.67
N TYR A 551 7.29 -27.24 20.87
CA TYR A 551 8.11 -26.35 21.69
C TYR A 551 8.10 -26.73 23.18
N ALA A 552 6.99 -27.25 23.73
CA ALA A 552 6.97 -27.76 25.10
C ALA A 552 7.88 -28.98 25.27
N TYR A 553 7.81 -29.97 24.37
CA TYR A 553 8.70 -31.14 24.38
C TYR A 553 10.18 -30.74 24.24
N LYS A 554 10.50 -29.86 23.28
CA LYS A 554 11.86 -29.35 23.07
C LYS A 554 12.36 -28.56 24.28
N GLY A 555 11.54 -27.69 24.85
CA GLY A 555 11.85 -26.90 26.04
C GLY A 555 12.17 -27.77 27.26
N LEU A 556 11.36 -28.80 27.53
CA LEU A 556 11.60 -29.76 28.62
C LEU A 556 12.90 -30.56 28.42
N LEU A 557 13.14 -31.06 27.20
CA LEU A 557 14.39 -31.76 26.84
C LEU A 557 15.62 -30.86 27.01
N MET A 558 15.49 -29.59 26.64
CA MET A 558 16.53 -28.56 26.71
C MET A 558 16.84 -28.17 28.16
N LEU A 559 15.82 -27.93 28.99
CA LEU A 559 15.96 -27.69 30.43
C LEU A 559 16.65 -28.86 31.13
N PHE A 560 16.27 -30.11 30.81
CA PHE A 560 16.91 -31.29 31.39
C PHE A 560 18.36 -31.47 30.91
N GLY A 561 18.67 -31.12 29.66
CA GLY A 561 20.05 -31.04 29.16
C GLY A 561 20.90 -30.01 29.90
N CYS A 562 20.37 -28.81 30.15
CA CYS A 562 21.01 -27.78 30.96
C CYS A 562 21.25 -28.23 32.41
N PHE A 563 20.28 -28.92 33.03
CA PHE A 563 20.42 -29.50 34.37
C PHE A 563 21.57 -30.54 34.43
N LEU A 564 21.66 -31.46 33.46
CA LEU A 564 22.76 -32.42 33.40
C LEU A 564 24.11 -31.76 33.10
N ALA A 565 24.14 -30.68 32.32
CA ALA A 565 25.34 -29.86 32.11
C ALA A 565 25.79 -29.15 33.40
N TRP A 566 24.85 -28.70 34.24
CA TRP A 566 25.16 -28.10 35.54
C TRP A 566 25.71 -29.12 36.54
N GLU A 567 25.03 -30.25 36.74
CA GLU A 567 25.46 -31.36 37.61
C GLU A 567 26.87 -31.86 37.28
N THR A 568 27.27 -31.83 35.99
CA THR A 568 28.56 -32.33 35.53
C THR A 568 29.67 -31.28 35.46
N ARG A 569 29.39 -30.00 35.74
CA ARG A 569 30.33 -28.87 35.54
C ARG A 569 31.61 -28.94 36.39
N ASN A 570 31.52 -29.53 37.59
CA ASN A 570 32.63 -29.61 38.57
C ASN A 570 33.54 -30.84 38.35
N VAL A 571 33.31 -31.65 37.30
CA VAL A 571 33.94 -32.96 37.12
C VAL A 571 35.19 -32.88 36.22
N SER A 572 36.26 -32.29 36.75
CA SER A 572 37.48 -31.91 36.01
C SER A 572 38.58 -32.98 35.96
N ILE A 573 38.26 -34.23 35.60
CA ILE A 573 39.31 -35.22 35.29
C ILE A 573 39.94 -34.87 33.91
N PRO A 574 41.29 -34.80 33.76
CA PRO A 574 41.93 -34.40 32.50
C PRO A 574 41.53 -35.23 31.26
N ALA A 575 41.25 -36.52 31.44
CA ALA A 575 40.76 -37.41 30.38
C ALA A 575 39.29 -37.20 29.98
N LEU A 576 38.57 -36.29 30.64
CA LEU A 576 37.12 -36.06 30.53
C LEU A 576 36.74 -34.59 30.33
N ASN A 577 37.72 -33.67 30.17
CA ASN A 577 37.51 -32.23 30.00
C ASN A 577 36.64 -31.84 28.77
N ASP A 578 36.36 -32.80 27.88
CA ASP A 578 35.31 -32.75 26.83
C ASP A 578 33.92 -32.37 27.40
N SER A 579 33.60 -32.75 28.64
CA SER A 579 32.32 -32.45 29.30
C SER A 579 32.03 -30.96 29.42
N LYS A 580 33.05 -30.15 29.77
CA LYS A 580 32.91 -28.70 29.99
C LYS A 580 32.52 -27.97 28.72
N TYR A 581 33.14 -28.31 27.59
CA TYR A 581 32.83 -27.72 26.29
C TYR A 581 31.44 -28.13 25.79
N ILE A 582 31.02 -29.38 26.00
CA ILE A 582 29.66 -29.83 25.68
C ILE A 582 28.63 -29.09 26.53
N GLY A 583 28.88 -28.88 27.82
CA GLY A 583 28.00 -28.09 28.69
C GLY A 583 27.86 -26.64 28.22
N MET A 584 28.97 -25.99 27.84
CA MET A 584 28.95 -24.66 27.24
C MET A 584 28.14 -24.63 25.93
N SER A 585 28.29 -25.63 25.05
CA SER A 585 27.49 -25.74 23.83
C SER A 585 26.00 -25.91 24.13
N VAL A 586 25.62 -26.70 25.12
CA VAL A 586 24.20 -26.88 25.53
C VAL A 586 23.58 -25.57 25.98
N TYR A 587 24.28 -24.74 26.77
CA TYR A 587 23.78 -23.41 27.15
C TYR A 587 23.67 -22.46 25.96
N ASN A 588 24.66 -22.45 25.05
CA ASN A 588 24.62 -21.63 23.84
C ASN A 588 23.43 -21.99 22.94
N VAL A 589 23.23 -23.28 22.66
CA VAL A 589 22.06 -23.79 21.91
C VAL A 589 20.77 -23.37 22.62
N GLY A 590 20.70 -23.53 23.95
CA GLY A 590 19.50 -23.22 24.72
C GLY A 590 19.06 -21.77 24.62
N ILE A 591 19.99 -20.83 24.80
CA ILE A 591 19.71 -19.38 24.71
C ILE A 591 19.33 -19.00 23.27
N MET A 592 20.08 -19.47 22.28
CA MET A 592 19.84 -19.16 20.86
C MET A 592 18.48 -19.68 20.38
N CYS A 593 18.06 -20.88 20.80
CA CYS A 593 16.74 -21.43 20.46
C CYS A 593 15.58 -20.64 21.08
N ILE A 594 15.71 -20.16 22.33
CA ILE A 594 14.67 -19.34 22.97
C ILE A 594 14.52 -18.01 22.22
N ILE A 595 15.63 -17.32 21.94
CA ILE A 595 15.62 -16.04 21.22
C ILE A 595 15.06 -16.23 19.81
N GLY A 596 15.51 -17.24 19.07
CA GLY A 596 15.04 -17.52 17.72
C GLY A 596 13.54 -17.84 17.64
N ALA A 597 13.00 -18.61 18.58
CA ALA A 597 11.57 -18.90 18.63
C ALA A 597 10.73 -17.64 18.92
N ALA A 598 11.14 -16.84 19.91
CA ALA A 598 10.42 -15.62 20.28
C ALA A 598 10.43 -14.58 19.16
N VAL A 599 11.58 -14.31 18.53
CA VAL A 599 11.69 -13.29 17.48
C VAL A 599 11.06 -13.76 16.17
N SER A 600 11.08 -15.05 15.85
CA SER A 600 10.38 -15.59 14.68
C SER A 600 8.86 -15.39 14.75
N PHE A 601 8.26 -15.49 15.95
CA PHE A 601 6.85 -15.19 16.17
C PHE A 601 6.53 -13.69 15.98
N LEU A 602 7.42 -12.81 16.47
CA LEU A 602 7.27 -11.35 16.38
C LEU A 602 7.50 -10.76 14.97
N THR A 603 8.01 -11.54 14.01
CA THR A 603 8.44 -11.04 12.68
C THR A 603 7.67 -11.64 11.50
N ARG A 604 6.53 -12.31 11.74
CA ARG A 604 5.67 -12.98 10.74
C ARG A 604 5.40 -12.15 9.48
N ASP A 605 5.03 -10.88 9.64
CA ASP A 605 4.65 -9.98 8.53
C ASP A 605 5.85 -9.48 7.69
N GLN A 606 7.08 -9.77 8.12
CA GLN A 606 8.31 -9.25 7.53
C GLN A 606 9.24 -10.40 7.09
N PRO A 607 8.95 -11.09 5.96
CA PRO A 607 9.64 -12.32 5.57
C PRO A 607 11.17 -12.16 5.45
N ASN A 608 11.65 -11.01 4.97
CA ASN A 608 13.08 -10.69 4.91
C ASN A 608 13.74 -10.66 6.30
N VAL A 609 13.06 -10.11 7.32
CA VAL A 609 13.56 -10.02 8.69
C VAL A 609 13.49 -11.38 9.38
N GLN A 610 12.35 -12.08 9.26
CA GLN A 610 12.17 -13.42 9.82
C GLN A 610 13.20 -14.41 9.26
N PHE A 611 13.38 -14.46 7.94
CA PHE A 611 14.38 -15.33 7.30
C PHE A 611 15.81 -15.02 7.76
N CYS A 612 16.19 -13.74 7.80
CA CYS A 612 17.50 -13.31 8.26
C CYS A 612 17.80 -13.77 9.69
N ILE A 613 16.87 -13.54 10.61
CA ILE A 613 17.06 -13.85 12.04
C ILE A 613 17.08 -15.36 12.27
N VAL A 614 16.18 -16.13 11.65
CA VAL A 614 16.16 -17.60 11.75
C VAL A 614 17.45 -18.21 11.17
N ALA A 615 17.91 -17.74 10.00
CA ALA A 615 19.16 -18.21 9.40
C ALA A 615 20.38 -17.90 10.29
N LEU A 616 20.50 -16.68 10.80
CA LEU A 616 21.60 -16.28 11.69
C LEU A 616 21.60 -17.09 12.99
N VAL A 617 20.44 -17.30 13.62
CA VAL A 617 20.33 -18.13 14.83
C VAL A 617 20.82 -19.56 14.56
N ILE A 618 20.41 -20.20 13.45
CA ILE A 618 20.85 -21.55 13.09
C ILE A 618 22.37 -21.58 12.80
N ILE A 619 22.90 -20.58 12.08
CA ILE A 619 24.33 -20.47 11.75
C ILE A 619 25.18 -20.31 13.01
N PHE A 620 24.86 -19.36 13.89
CA PHE A 620 25.63 -19.15 15.13
C PHE A 620 25.53 -20.35 16.08
N CYS A 621 24.31 -20.88 16.28
CA CYS A 621 24.07 -22.06 17.10
C CYS A 621 24.91 -23.27 16.64
N SER A 622 24.91 -23.55 15.33
CA SER A 622 25.64 -24.68 14.74
C SER A 622 27.16 -24.46 14.75
N THR A 623 27.62 -23.27 14.32
CA THR A 623 29.05 -22.95 14.20
C THR A 623 29.74 -22.95 15.56
N ILE A 624 29.16 -22.27 16.56
CA ILE A 624 29.72 -22.20 17.92
C ILE A 624 29.79 -23.59 18.55
N THR A 625 28.75 -24.41 18.39
CA THR A 625 28.72 -25.79 18.89
C THR A 625 29.83 -26.65 18.29
N LEU A 626 30.04 -26.58 16.97
CA LEU A 626 31.12 -27.32 16.30
C LEU A 626 32.51 -26.81 16.75
N CYS A 627 32.71 -25.50 16.81
CA CYS A 627 33.98 -24.91 17.24
C CYS A 627 34.33 -25.31 18.68
N LEU A 628 33.41 -25.18 19.64
CA LEU A 628 33.63 -25.57 21.03
C LEU A 628 33.93 -27.07 21.19
N VAL A 629 33.25 -27.93 20.44
CA VAL A 629 33.41 -29.39 20.55
C VAL A 629 34.68 -29.91 19.85
N PHE A 630 35.14 -29.29 18.76
CA PHE A 630 36.24 -29.84 17.93
C PHE A 630 37.55 -29.04 17.95
N VAL A 631 37.54 -27.71 18.08
CA VAL A 631 38.79 -26.91 18.03
C VAL A 631 39.75 -27.26 19.18
N PRO A 632 39.34 -27.44 20.44
CA PRO A 632 40.25 -27.85 21.52
C PRO A 632 40.92 -29.21 21.26
N LYS A 633 40.21 -30.15 20.60
CA LYS A 633 40.73 -31.48 20.23
C LYS A 633 41.75 -31.38 19.10
N LEU A 634 41.48 -30.56 18.09
CA LEU A 634 42.38 -30.29 16.97
C LEU A 634 43.70 -29.65 17.44
N ILE A 635 43.62 -28.64 18.32
CA ILE A 635 44.80 -27.99 18.92
C ILE A 635 45.62 -29.00 19.74
N THR A 636 44.97 -29.71 20.68
CA THR A 636 45.66 -30.68 21.57
C THR A 636 46.43 -31.75 20.76
N LEU A 637 45.82 -32.27 19.69
CA LEU A 637 46.41 -33.29 18.82
C LEU A 637 47.53 -32.75 17.93
N ARG A 638 47.53 -31.44 17.60
CA ARG A 638 48.61 -30.79 16.84
C ARG A 638 49.80 -30.39 17.72
N THR A 639 49.56 -29.95 18.96
CA THR A 639 50.60 -29.47 19.86
C THR A 639 51.36 -30.59 20.58
N ASN A 640 50.71 -31.72 20.89
CA ASN A 640 51.30 -32.80 21.68
C ASN A 640 51.07 -34.19 21.04
N PRO A 641 51.84 -34.57 20.00
CA PRO A 641 51.75 -35.91 19.41
C PRO A 641 52.08 -37.02 20.43
N ASP A 642 53.13 -36.87 21.23
CA ASP A 642 53.61 -37.94 22.13
C ASP A 642 52.80 -38.11 23.42
N ALA A 643 52.05 -37.09 23.85
CA ALA A 643 51.14 -37.19 24.99
C ALA A 643 49.97 -38.16 24.74
N ALA A 644 49.69 -38.48 23.47
CA ALA A 644 48.73 -39.51 23.10
C ALA A 644 49.22 -40.95 23.44
N THR A 645 50.54 -41.14 23.55
CA THR A 645 51.17 -42.46 23.46
C THR A 645 51.60 -43.03 24.82
N GLN A 646 52.00 -42.20 25.79
CA GLN A 646 52.47 -42.72 27.08
C GLN A 646 51.38 -43.40 27.93
N ASN A 647 51.69 -44.62 28.38
CA ASN A 647 50.96 -45.33 29.41
C ASN A 647 51.62 -45.13 30.78
N ARG A 648 51.41 -43.96 31.42
CA ARG A 648 51.66 -43.86 32.88
C ARG A 648 50.62 -44.72 33.62
N ARG A 649 51.08 -45.91 34.02
CA ARG A 649 50.38 -46.86 34.88
C ARG A 649 50.16 -46.21 36.25
N PHE A 650 48.91 -46.00 36.65
CA PHE A 650 48.61 -45.54 38.01
C PHE A 650 49.06 -46.61 39.01
N GLN A 651 50.10 -46.33 39.79
CA GLN A 651 50.38 -47.05 41.04
C GLN A 651 49.72 -46.30 42.19
N PHE A 652 48.90 -47.02 42.95
CA PHE A 652 48.59 -46.66 44.32
C PHE A 652 49.75 -47.13 45.20
N THR A 653 50.30 -46.24 46.03
CA THR A 653 51.20 -46.61 47.13
C THR A 653 50.83 -45.79 48.37
N GLN A 654 51.01 -46.37 49.55
CA GLN A 654 50.44 -45.93 50.81
C GLN A 654 51.55 -45.91 51.88
N ASN A 655 51.59 -44.84 52.68
CA ASN A 655 52.27 -44.70 53.98
C ASN A 655 53.81 -44.83 54.10
N GLN A 656 54.35 -43.86 54.86
CA GLN A 656 55.45 -43.95 55.85
C GLN A 656 56.95 -44.09 55.46
N LYS A 657 57.69 -43.03 55.84
CA LYS A 657 58.94 -42.97 56.63
C LYS A 657 60.23 -43.75 56.27
N LYS A 658 61.31 -42.95 56.32
CA LYS A 658 62.68 -43.17 56.85
C LYS A 658 63.79 -43.72 55.92
N GLU A 659 64.91 -42.98 55.98
CA GLU A 659 66.33 -43.41 55.94
C GLU A 659 66.93 -44.15 54.72
N ASP A 660 67.60 -43.33 53.91
CA ASP A 660 69.06 -43.35 53.71
C ASP A 660 69.81 -44.36 52.82
N SER A 661 70.90 -43.81 52.28
CA SER A 661 72.19 -44.46 51.94
C SER A 661 72.44 -45.00 50.51
N LYS A 662 72.90 -44.05 49.66
CA LYS A 662 74.13 -44.16 48.84
C LYS A 662 74.23 -45.30 47.79
N THR A 663 74.17 -44.91 46.52
CA THR A 663 75.42 -44.91 45.71
C THR A 663 75.40 -43.84 44.61
N SER A 664 76.54 -43.18 44.42
CA SER A 664 76.87 -42.23 43.36
C SER A 664 77.19 -42.98 42.04
N THR A 665 77.30 -42.45 40.81
CA THR A 665 77.24 -41.09 40.19
C THR A 665 77.09 -41.29 38.65
N SER A 666 77.07 -40.35 37.68
CA SER A 666 77.12 -38.88 37.61
C SER A 666 76.65 -38.40 36.20
N VAL A 667 75.42 -37.88 36.04
CA VAL A 667 75.05 -37.02 34.88
C VAL A 667 74.03 -35.94 35.31
N THR A 668 74.49 -34.92 36.03
CA THR A 668 73.66 -33.72 36.32
C THR A 668 74.52 -32.46 36.36
N SER A 669 74.52 -31.67 35.28
CA SER A 669 75.21 -30.37 35.23
C SER A 669 74.51 -29.30 34.38
N VAL A 670 73.40 -29.64 33.69
CA VAL A 670 72.72 -28.73 32.75
C VAL A 670 71.39 -28.18 33.29
N ASN A 671 70.67 -28.93 34.13
CA ASN A 671 69.32 -28.53 34.57
C ASN A 671 69.28 -27.54 35.75
N GLN A 672 70.41 -27.30 36.43
CA GLN A 672 70.45 -26.58 37.71
C GLN A 672 70.60 -25.04 37.59
N ALA A 673 70.95 -24.54 36.40
CA ALA A 673 70.94 -23.10 36.09
C ALA A 673 69.54 -22.57 35.71
N SER A 674 68.65 -23.46 35.28
CA SER A 674 67.29 -23.12 34.83
C SER A 674 66.32 -22.91 35.99
N THR A 675 66.44 -23.72 37.04
CA THR A 675 65.54 -23.68 38.21
C THR A 675 65.81 -22.48 39.10
N SER A 676 67.08 -22.20 39.42
CA SER A 676 67.47 -21.05 40.26
C SER A 676 67.05 -19.70 39.67
N ARG A 677 67.08 -19.57 38.33
CA ARG A 677 66.60 -18.36 37.63
C ARG A 677 65.06 -18.22 37.67
N LEU A 678 64.34 -19.33 37.73
CA LEU A 678 62.88 -19.35 37.87
C LEU A 678 62.44 -19.03 39.31
N GLU A 679 63.12 -19.59 40.30
CA GLU A 679 62.92 -19.30 41.74
C GLU A 679 63.21 -17.83 42.05
N GLY A 680 64.29 -17.26 41.48
CA GLY A 680 64.58 -15.82 41.54
C GLY A 680 63.41 -14.97 41.05
N LEU A 681 62.93 -15.22 39.83
CA LEU A 681 61.79 -14.49 39.26
C LEU A 681 60.47 -14.68 40.05
N GLN A 682 60.25 -15.84 40.66
CA GLN A 682 59.09 -16.08 41.54
C GLN A 682 59.19 -15.26 42.83
N SER A 683 60.35 -15.21 43.47
CA SER A 683 60.56 -14.38 44.67
C SER A 683 60.41 -12.88 44.38
N GLU A 684 60.87 -12.42 43.21
CA GLU A 684 60.70 -11.03 42.79
C GLU A 684 59.23 -10.69 42.47
N ASN A 685 58.49 -11.60 41.81
CA ASN A 685 57.05 -11.40 41.58
C ASN A 685 56.26 -11.32 42.91
N HIS A 686 56.65 -12.12 43.91
CA HIS A 686 56.07 -12.05 45.26
C HIS A 686 56.43 -10.74 45.96
N ARG A 687 57.69 -10.29 45.90
CA ARG A 687 58.16 -9.00 46.43
C ARG A 687 57.40 -7.81 45.82
N LEU A 688 57.18 -7.82 44.51
CA LEU A 688 56.43 -6.76 43.82
C LEU A 688 54.95 -6.75 44.23
N ARG A 689 54.33 -7.92 44.43
CA ARG A 689 52.95 -8.01 44.95
C ARG A 689 52.81 -7.44 46.36
N MET A 690 53.75 -7.74 47.26
CA MET A 690 53.78 -7.15 48.60
C MET A 690 53.87 -5.63 48.55
N LYS A 691 54.73 -5.07 47.69
CA LYS A 691 54.83 -3.61 47.49
C LYS A 691 53.55 -2.96 46.93
N ILE A 692 52.80 -3.66 46.08
CA ILE A 692 51.51 -3.13 45.58
C ILE A 692 50.51 -3.03 46.74
N THR A 693 50.40 -4.08 47.58
CA THR A 693 49.52 -4.04 48.76
C THR A 693 49.99 -3.08 49.86
N GLU A 694 51.28 -2.72 49.87
CA GLU A 694 51.85 -1.68 50.75
C GLU A 694 51.44 -0.28 50.24
N LEU A 695 51.64 0.01 48.95
CA LEU A 695 51.23 1.28 48.33
C LEU A 695 49.71 1.49 48.32
N ASP A 696 48.90 0.45 48.10
CA ASP A 696 47.43 0.55 48.19
C ASP A 696 47.01 0.97 49.61
N LYS A 697 47.66 0.44 50.66
CA LYS A 697 47.40 0.83 52.05
C LYS A 697 47.86 2.26 52.34
N ASP A 698 49.03 2.66 51.86
CA ASP A 698 49.52 4.04 52.01
C ASP A 698 48.58 5.04 51.32
N LEU A 699 48.00 4.67 50.17
CA LEU A 699 47.00 5.47 49.46
C LEU A 699 45.67 5.57 50.22
N GLU A 700 45.23 4.48 50.85
CA GLU A 700 44.04 4.44 51.70
C GLU A 700 44.24 5.27 52.99
N GLU A 701 45.44 5.23 53.58
CA GLU A 701 45.80 6.05 54.75
C GLU A 701 45.89 7.55 54.41
N VAL A 702 46.49 7.92 53.27
CA VAL A 702 46.53 9.32 52.79
C VAL A 702 45.13 9.84 52.42
N THR A 703 44.27 9.02 51.82
CA THR A 703 42.89 9.44 51.49
C THR A 703 42.01 9.57 52.73
N MET A 704 42.21 8.77 53.78
CA MET A 704 41.59 8.99 55.09
C MET A 704 42.09 10.29 55.75
N GLN A 705 43.40 10.57 55.75
CA GLN A 705 43.95 11.81 56.32
C GLN A 705 43.43 13.08 55.61
N LEU A 706 43.11 13.00 54.31
CA LEU A 706 42.51 14.08 53.53
C LEU A 706 41.00 14.30 53.78
N GLN A 707 40.32 13.40 54.50
CA GLN A 707 38.89 13.55 54.81
C GLN A 707 38.61 14.10 56.21
N ASP A 708 39.57 14.02 57.15
CA ASP A 708 39.35 14.33 58.57
C ASP A 708 39.92 15.71 59.00
N THR A 709 40.02 16.66 58.06
CA THR A 709 40.42 18.06 58.35
C THR A 709 39.25 19.04 58.13
N PRO A 710 38.66 19.62 59.19
CA PRO A 710 37.48 20.49 59.07
C PRO A 710 37.79 21.91 58.56
N GLU A 711 36.78 22.54 57.97
CA GLU A 711 36.86 23.78 57.18
C GLU A 711 37.43 25.02 57.90
N LYS A 712 38.01 25.93 57.11
CA LYS A 712 38.01 27.37 57.45
C LYS A 712 37.96 28.31 56.23
N THR A 713 36.76 28.83 55.97
CA THR A 713 36.45 30.13 55.35
C THR A 713 37.15 30.53 54.05
N THR A 714 36.40 30.37 52.96
CA THR A 714 36.01 31.46 52.03
C THR A 714 36.62 32.85 52.30
N TYR A 715 37.52 33.31 51.42
CA TYR A 715 37.70 34.74 51.11
C TYR A 715 38.39 34.94 49.75
N ILE A 716 37.95 35.97 49.01
CA ILE A 716 38.61 36.59 47.85
C ILE A 716 38.91 35.66 46.65
N LYS A 717 38.06 35.72 45.62
CA LYS A 717 38.54 35.69 44.22
C LYS A 717 37.66 36.47 43.23
N GLN A 718 37.47 37.76 43.55
CA GLN A 718 37.12 38.77 42.57
C GLN A 718 38.43 39.45 42.12
N ASN A 719 38.54 39.83 40.84
CA ASN A 719 39.69 40.49 40.21
C ASN A 719 41.01 39.69 40.08
N HIS A 720 41.12 38.86 39.03
CA HIS A 720 42.28 38.90 38.12
C HIS A 720 41.92 38.17 36.81
N TYR A 721 41.58 38.94 35.78
CA TYR A 721 41.43 38.43 34.40
C TYR A 721 42.04 39.42 33.40
N GLN A 722 43.26 39.84 33.74
CA GLN A 722 44.21 40.63 32.96
C GLN A 722 45.62 40.13 33.34
N ASP A 723 46.59 40.37 32.46
CA ASP A 723 48.00 39.93 32.55
C ASP A 723 48.27 38.43 32.34
N LEU A 724 47.63 37.83 31.31
CA LEU A 724 48.13 36.58 30.70
C LEU A 724 47.82 36.47 29.20
N ASN A 725 47.89 37.60 28.47
CA ASN A 725 47.59 37.68 27.03
C ASN A 725 48.76 38.26 26.20
N ASP A 726 49.95 38.31 26.80
CA ASP A 726 51.23 38.63 26.17
C ASP A 726 52.23 37.51 26.50
N ILE A 727 53.30 37.39 25.70
CA ILE A 727 54.33 36.33 25.79
C ILE A 727 53.81 34.93 25.40
N LEU A 728 53.49 34.73 24.11
CA LEU A 728 54.16 33.72 23.25
C LEU A 728 53.64 33.73 21.80
N SER A 729 53.98 34.80 21.08
CA SER A 729 54.23 34.70 19.64
C SER A 729 55.73 34.40 19.40
N ILE A 730 56.11 34.13 18.15
CA ILE A 730 57.48 33.95 17.62
C ILE A 730 58.04 32.50 17.61
N ARG A 731 58.59 32.14 16.44
CA ARG A 731 59.28 30.90 15.98
C ARG A 731 58.38 29.68 15.71
N ASN A 732 58.37 29.04 14.54
CA ASN A 732 59.43 28.63 13.56
C ASN A 732 60.30 27.46 14.05
N PHE A 733 60.72 26.47 13.24
CA PHE A 733 60.31 25.96 11.91
C PHE A 733 61.20 24.70 11.65
N THR A 734 60.77 23.72 10.83
CA THR A 734 61.61 22.59 10.29
C THR A 734 62.25 21.60 11.32
N ASP A 735 62.72 20.38 10.98
CA ASP A 735 62.86 19.74 9.65
C ASP A 735 62.72 18.19 9.59
N SER A 736 62.50 17.69 8.36
CA SER A 736 63.02 16.46 7.69
C SER A 736 62.79 15.03 8.25
N LYS A 737 62.05 14.23 7.45
CA LYS A 737 62.47 12.99 6.73
C LYS A 737 61.23 12.16 6.34
N ASP A 738 61.12 11.40 5.24
CA ASP A 738 61.89 11.22 3.98
C ASP A 738 60.91 10.57 2.97
N GLY A 739 61.12 10.65 1.63
CA GLY A 739 60.50 9.69 0.67
C GLY A 739 59.62 10.19 -0.49
N GLU A 740 60.26 10.70 -1.54
CA GLU A 740 59.93 10.55 -2.99
C GLU A 740 58.50 10.75 -3.60
N LYS A 741 58.42 11.77 -4.50
CA LYS A 741 57.90 11.71 -5.92
C LYS A 741 56.40 11.38 -6.18
N ALA A 742 55.70 12.00 -7.16
CA ALA A 742 56.11 12.87 -8.27
C ALA A 742 54.96 13.75 -8.83
N ILE A 743 55.31 14.90 -9.45
CA ILE A 743 54.83 15.40 -10.78
C ILE A 743 53.28 15.53 -10.98
N LEU A 744 52.63 16.69 -11.22
CA LEU A 744 52.87 17.70 -12.29
C LEU A 744 51.97 18.97 -12.11
N LYS A 745 52.46 20.17 -12.51
CA LYS A 745 51.78 21.41 -13.05
C LYS A 745 50.51 21.99 -12.37
N ASN A 746 50.50 23.28 -11.96
CA ASN A 746 50.33 24.54 -12.73
C ASN A 746 48.87 24.76 -13.24
N HIS A 747 48.27 25.97 -13.29
CA HIS A 747 48.74 27.35 -13.05
C HIS A 747 47.53 28.33 -13.01
N LEU A 748 47.74 29.58 -12.52
CA LEU A 748 47.07 30.84 -12.92
C LEU A 748 45.54 31.01 -12.63
N ASP A 749 44.97 32.21 -12.44
CA ASP A 749 45.48 33.47 -11.85
C ASP A 749 44.33 34.47 -11.57
N GLN A 750 44.67 35.58 -10.88
CA GLN A 750 43.99 36.91 -10.94
C GLN A 750 42.58 37.13 -10.33
N ASN A 751 42.36 38.40 -9.93
CA ASN A 751 41.31 38.97 -9.05
C ASN A 751 41.32 40.52 -9.23
N PRO A 752 40.43 41.36 -8.66
CA PRO A 752 39.04 41.18 -8.19
C PRO A 752 38.01 41.87 -9.16
N PRO A 753 37.51 43.15 -9.10
CA PRO A 753 37.44 44.22 -8.07
C PRO A 753 36.05 44.91 -7.84
N ALA A 754 35.59 44.96 -6.57
CA ALA A 754 34.67 45.99 -5.98
C ALA A 754 33.22 46.11 -6.57
N GLN A 755 32.25 46.87 -6.01
CA GLN A 755 32.23 47.86 -4.91
C GLN A 755 30.79 48.06 -4.32
N TRP A 756 30.66 48.53 -3.04
CA TRP A 756 29.51 49.16 -2.28
C TRP A 756 28.01 48.85 -2.58
N GLY A 757 27.06 48.90 -1.62
CA GLY A 757 27.13 49.10 -0.16
C GLY A 757 25.86 49.76 0.46
N SER A 758 25.51 49.41 1.72
CA SER A 758 24.42 49.97 2.59
C SER A 758 22.95 49.65 2.20
N SER A 759 21.93 49.61 3.09
CA SER A 759 21.88 49.75 4.57
C SER A 759 20.67 49.02 5.22
N ASP A 760 20.88 48.50 6.44
CA ASP A 760 19.90 48.01 7.44
C ASP A 760 19.32 49.19 8.31
N PRO A 761 18.41 49.04 9.33
CA PRO A 761 18.02 47.81 10.09
C PRO A 761 16.53 47.65 10.54
N SER A 762 16.15 46.47 11.05
CA SER A 762 15.26 46.17 12.22
C SER A 762 14.60 44.76 12.13
N ARG A 763 14.25 44.00 13.19
CA ARG A 763 14.55 44.01 14.64
C ARG A 763 14.07 42.67 15.28
N THR A 764 14.91 42.03 16.12
CA THR A 764 14.63 40.82 16.98
C THR A 764 14.22 39.52 16.25
N SER A 765 14.43 38.31 16.79
CA SER A 765 14.84 37.88 18.16
C SER A 765 16.06 36.94 18.15
N LYS A 766 16.49 36.46 19.34
CA LYS A 766 17.53 35.43 19.53
C LYS A 766 16.91 34.16 20.10
N ASP A 767 17.52 33.01 19.82
CA ASP A 767 17.88 32.01 20.82
C ASP A 767 19.14 31.23 20.36
N PRO A 768 19.94 30.61 21.26
CA PRO A 768 21.28 30.11 20.94
C PRO A 768 21.36 28.58 20.77
N ILE A 769 22.48 28.12 20.25
CA ILE A 769 22.84 26.70 20.16
C ILE A 769 23.24 26.16 21.54
N GLU A 770 22.63 25.07 21.99
CA GLU A 770 22.98 24.41 23.25
C GLU A 770 24.24 23.53 23.13
N ASP A 771 25.07 23.54 24.18
CA ASP A 771 26.38 22.90 24.20
C ASP A 771 26.33 21.53 24.91
N ILE A 772 26.93 20.51 24.28
CA ILE A 772 26.74 19.09 24.63
C ILE A 772 27.40 18.71 25.97
N ASN A 773 28.24 19.58 26.54
CA ASN A 773 29.05 19.31 27.73
C ASN A 773 28.53 19.95 29.03
N SER A 774 27.24 20.31 29.11
CA SER A 774 26.63 20.84 30.35
C SER A 774 26.68 19.82 31.51
N PRO A 775 27.17 20.18 32.73
CA PRO A 775 27.29 19.27 33.87
C PRO A 775 25.98 18.60 34.30
N GLU A 776 24.85 19.30 34.18
CA GLU A 776 23.54 18.79 34.59
C GLU A 776 23.11 17.56 33.77
N HIS A 777 23.58 17.47 32.52
CA HIS A 777 23.29 16.34 31.64
C HIS A 777 24.13 15.09 31.95
N ILE A 778 25.27 15.25 32.64
CA ILE A 778 26.12 14.15 33.13
C ILE A 778 25.53 13.56 34.42
N GLN A 779 25.05 14.41 35.34
CA GLN A 779 24.48 13.97 36.61
C GLN A 779 23.20 13.13 36.45
N ARG A 780 22.51 13.25 35.31
CA ARG A 780 21.37 12.40 34.91
C ARG A 780 21.75 11.00 34.36
N ARG A 781 23.03 10.69 34.17
CA ARG A 781 23.50 9.36 33.69
C ARG A 781 24.08 8.45 34.78
N LEU A 782 24.20 8.90 36.03
CA LEU A 782 24.84 8.13 37.11
C LEU A 782 23.88 7.56 38.17
N SER A 783 22.57 7.78 38.02
CA SER A 783 21.56 7.55 39.08
C SER A 783 20.63 6.35 38.85
N LEU A 784 21.03 5.36 38.05
CA LEU A 784 20.16 4.23 37.67
C LEU A 784 20.88 2.88 37.58
N GLN A 785 21.56 2.45 38.65
CA GLN A 785 22.19 1.12 38.71
C GLN A 785 22.08 0.39 40.08
N LEU A 786 20.82 0.05 40.45
CA LEU A 786 20.45 -0.93 41.48
C LEU A 786 20.80 -0.57 42.96
N PRO A 787 20.18 -1.22 43.98
CA PRO A 787 19.33 -2.42 43.93
C PRO A 787 17.91 -2.25 44.50
N ILE A 788 17.07 -3.28 44.26
CA ILE A 788 16.23 -3.94 45.27
C ILE A 788 15.86 -5.34 44.73
N LEU A 789 16.11 -6.37 45.53
CA LEU A 789 15.68 -7.74 45.30
C LEU A 789 14.96 -8.20 46.58
N HIS A 790 13.64 -8.01 46.66
CA HIS A 790 12.84 -8.52 47.78
C HIS A 790 11.39 -8.78 47.36
N HIS A 791 10.75 -9.71 48.07
CA HIS A 791 9.35 -10.16 47.91
C HIS A 791 8.99 -10.94 46.62
N ALA A 792 9.41 -12.21 46.58
CA ALA A 792 8.81 -13.27 45.75
C ALA A 792 8.70 -14.61 46.54
N TYR A 793 7.74 -14.67 47.47
CA TYR A 793 7.29 -15.81 48.30
C TYR A 793 5.82 -15.50 48.67
N LEU A 794 4.80 -16.37 48.67
CA LEU A 794 4.65 -17.84 48.57
C LEU A 794 3.34 -18.23 47.80
N PRO A 795 3.10 -19.52 47.48
CA PRO A 795 1.99 -19.99 46.63
C PRO A 795 0.85 -20.77 47.33
N SER A 796 -0.29 -20.92 46.65
CA SER A 796 -1.30 -22.00 46.75
C SER A 796 -2.12 -21.99 45.43
N ILE A 797 -2.56 -23.08 44.78
CA ILE A 797 -3.25 -24.33 45.18
C ILE A 797 -4.74 -24.10 45.51
N GLY A 798 -5.65 -24.61 44.64
CA GLY A 798 -6.95 -25.16 45.08
C GLY A 798 -8.26 -24.77 44.36
N GLY A 799 -8.62 -25.47 43.27
CA GLY A 799 -10.01 -25.78 42.86
C GLY A 799 -10.98 -24.63 42.54
N VAL A 800 -12.32 -24.82 42.38
CA VAL A 800 -13.18 -26.00 42.09
C VAL A 800 -14.38 -25.50 41.24
N ASP A 801 -15.03 -26.37 40.45
CA ASP A 801 -16.27 -26.04 39.71
C ASP A 801 -17.51 -25.75 40.60
N ALA A 802 -18.21 -24.64 40.32
CA ALA A 802 -19.65 -24.37 40.50
C ALA A 802 -19.96 -22.99 39.88
N SER A 803 -20.99 -22.73 39.05
CA SER A 803 -22.43 -23.03 39.14
C SER A 803 -23.15 -22.31 40.28
N CYS A 804 -23.76 -21.13 40.00
CA CYS A 804 -25.24 -20.95 40.07
C CYS A 804 -25.74 -19.49 39.97
N ALA A 805 -27.01 -19.39 39.55
CA ALA A 805 -28.03 -18.39 39.90
C ALA A 805 -27.85 -16.89 39.56
N SER A 806 -28.80 -16.37 38.76
CA SER A 806 -29.28 -14.97 38.82
C SER A 806 -30.18 -14.75 40.05
N PRO A 807 -30.69 -13.52 40.27
CA PRO A 807 -32.10 -13.33 39.87
C PRO A 807 -32.41 -11.97 39.19
N CYS A 808 -33.51 -11.98 38.43
CA CYS A 808 -34.57 -10.96 38.21
C CYS A 808 -34.26 -9.45 38.34
N VAL A 809 -34.87 -8.55 37.56
CA VAL A 809 -36.34 -8.46 37.29
C VAL A 809 -36.67 -8.01 35.85
N SER A 810 -37.81 -8.49 35.35
CA SER A 810 -38.58 -7.94 34.21
C SER A 810 -40.06 -7.86 34.62
N PRO A 811 -40.92 -7.04 33.99
CA PRO A 811 -41.52 -7.33 32.66
C PRO A 811 -41.54 -6.05 31.78
N SER A 812 -42.33 -5.78 30.73
CA SER A 812 -43.42 -6.44 29.96
C SER A 812 -43.56 -5.68 28.61
N ALA A 813 -44.08 -6.21 27.50
CA ALA A 813 -44.42 -7.56 27.07
C ALA A 813 -44.41 -7.62 25.51
N SER A 814 -44.47 -8.82 24.92
CA SER A 814 -44.61 -9.06 23.46
C SER A 814 -46.01 -9.69 23.19
N PRO A 815 -46.54 -9.82 21.94
CA PRO A 815 -45.90 -10.59 20.86
C PRO A 815 -46.08 -10.13 19.39
N ARG A 816 -45.00 -10.32 18.60
CA ARG A 816 -44.93 -10.91 17.23
C ARG A 816 -46.12 -10.82 16.25
N HIS A 817 -45.85 -10.53 14.96
CA HIS A 817 -46.16 -11.49 13.86
C HIS A 817 -45.34 -11.25 12.55
N ARG A 818 -45.52 -12.15 11.57
CA ARG A 818 -44.62 -12.50 10.42
C ARG A 818 -44.65 -11.54 9.21
N HIS A 819 -43.59 -11.62 8.37
CA HIS A 819 -43.58 -11.19 6.95
C HIS A 819 -44.47 -12.04 6.04
N VAL A 820 -45.20 -11.38 5.12
CA VAL A 820 -45.34 -11.70 3.66
C VAL A 820 -45.78 -10.41 2.91
N PRO A 821 -45.82 -10.32 1.55
CA PRO A 821 -45.65 -9.04 0.84
C PRO A 821 -46.96 -8.28 0.48
N PRO A 822 -46.87 -6.99 0.09
CA PRO A 822 -48.02 -6.19 -0.31
C PRO A 822 -48.48 -6.45 -1.75
N SER A 823 -49.75 -6.86 -1.92
CA SER A 823 -50.45 -6.86 -3.21
C SER A 823 -51.35 -5.62 -3.31
N PHE A 824 -50.87 -4.58 -3.98
CA PHE A 824 -51.68 -3.38 -4.21
C PHE A 824 -52.80 -3.63 -5.24
N ARG A 825 -54.05 -3.49 -4.80
CA ARG A 825 -55.23 -3.43 -5.67
C ARG A 825 -55.90 -2.08 -5.50
N VAL A 826 -56.36 -1.51 -6.62
CA VAL A 826 -56.98 -0.18 -6.70
C VAL A 826 -58.27 -0.13 -5.88
N MET A 827 -58.50 0.98 -5.18
CA MET A 827 -59.86 1.46 -4.89
C MET A 827 -59.92 2.98 -5.05
N VAL A 828 -61.10 3.50 -5.40
CA VAL A 828 -61.32 4.90 -5.80
C VAL A 828 -62.29 5.57 -4.84
N SER A 829 -61.85 6.67 -4.25
CA SER A 829 -62.70 7.70 -3.63
C SER A 829 -61.88 9.00 -3.50
N GLY A 830 -62.45 10.19 -3.63
CA GLY A 830 -63.86 10.46 -3.94
C GLY A 830 -64.43 11.68 -3.22
N LEU A 831 -63.70 12.80 -3.24
CA LEU A 831 -64.14 14.15 -2.88
C LEU A 831 -63.16 15.16 -3.50
#